data_AF-A0A1J7JCB8-F1
#
_entry.id   AF-A0A1J7JCB8-F1
#
_cell.length_a   1.000
_cell.length_b   1.000
_cell.length_c   1.000
_cell.angle_alpha   90.00
_cell.angle_beta   90.00
_cell.angle_gamma   90.00
#
_symmetry.space_group_name_H-M   'P 1'
#
loop_
_entity.id
_entity.type
_entity.pdbx_description
1 polymer ?
#
loop_
_entity_poly.entity_id
_entity_poly.type
_entity_poly.pdbx_seq_one_letter_code
_entity_poly.pdbx_strand_id
1 'polypeptide(L)'
;MEKLSFHQKHAPWARPEGRGAITSMTGSKMSLVISLIVGIVTTLLLSSQYNARSSGADINTAQQRISHVDLDYGLTQCRLNQLRPVVDHTLPTTRLATRSRSGVRTIFTNATLINGDGTVTAECTIEMQDGIFVRVSTDPTAVPVALDEYDQVISTNLHGRFVTPGLIDMHSHAGVRATPQLWATEDVTEVSSPVTPWGRAVDAIKPTDQAIAVIGSGGVTTSLVLTGAKNLISGEGLVIKMRRADSVRDIAVNMTLAGGKPMRFLKMATGENQKRQFQNTPGGPTTRIGESYWFRRAYDSARRVRGEQDRWCEAVTTGRFMSREYPRSLEWQTLVDVLRGDVKVNVHGYESEDILAVLDHADEFGFNITALHHALHSDQVASEIGRRGIAIVGFSDSWGDKKELYNVSSYFPARLAEKGIPFVLTRDHPATHGQWLVYEAQIARHFGLGEGFALRSVMAEPARLLGLDNRIGFVRPGYDADLVVWNRHPLRVGATPLEVYIDGARTVRAPESVWKSSEVATCSADGPRSRPSEEVVTACRPGLSDLVVRGITHSFVGDDGTRGEEVTGGNLTAVIRHGRVVCIGGEKCAEAIKTALDEGVASINLENGHVIPGMTVVTRQHGLVEMRQEPSTIDGASSGEQFEKPLSSRFGIKFDGIHVERAHRSGVTRLVTPPITTGLFHGLSTVFRTGASSVLDPGAIVQDEVALHFTIGHDGKNPRTPSITSQISTLHDLLTTSKHIHPVYQRAANGSIPVVVHTNNKDVIAHMISLKRQTGAHIIIMGGQEAHLVAAELAASDVPVITAPFWGCEPLFFDSRHCLPGPPLVERLGPQVLLDAGVKVAIGNWDDTNNHVRSSPWEAGWLAGPGNRSLALDLVSRNLEEMLGLPSTRDVVIYEGDPFEFGARVAVMFEEGRVQSCYPDVDEEEDG
;
A
#
# COMPACT_ATOMS: atom_id res chain seq x y z
N MET A 1 35.39 -45.43 -2.84
CA MET A 1 35.58 -45.04 -1.43
C MET A 1 35.76 -43.53 -1.45
N GLU A 2 34.69 -42.77 -1.28
CA GLU A 2 34.25 -42.19 0.02
C GLU A 2 35.40 -41.42 0.70
N LYS A 3 35.31 -40.17 1.16
CA LYS A 3 34.19 -39.28 1.52
C LYS A 3 34.76 -37.87 1.79
N LEU A 4 33.95 -36.85 1.49
CA LEU A 4 33.60 -35.65 2.29
C LEU A 4 34.66 -35.04 3.26
N SER A 5 34.96 -33.74 3.12
CA SER A 5 34.18 -32.66 3.77
C SER A 5 34.93 -31.31 3.84
N PHE A 6 34.12 -30.24 3.88
CA PHE A 6 34.37 -28.86 4.30
C PHE A 6 35.34 -27.99 3.50
N HIS A 7 34.85 -26.86 2.98
CA HIS A 7 35.53 -25.56 3.06
C HIS A 7 34.53 -24.40 2.92
N GLN A 8 34.18 -23.78 4.06
CA GLN A 8 33.81 -22.37 4.15
C GLN A 8 35.08 -21.52 3.98
N LYS A 9 35.03 -20.47 3.17
CA LYS A 9 36.05 -19.39 3.19
C LYS A 9 35.37 -18.03 3.15
N HIS A 10 35.37 -17.36 4.31
CA HIS A 10 35.44 -15.91 4.39
C HIS A 10 36.91 -15.47 4.28
N ALA A 11 37.16 -14.48 3.40
CA ALA A 11 38.18 -13.40 3.40
C ALA A 11 39.66 -13.74 3.76
N PRO A 12 40.70 -13.02 3.26
CA PRO A 12 40.69 -11.59 2.94
C PRO A 12 41.48 -11.14 1.70
N TRP A 13 41.30 -9.86 1.37
CA TRP A 13 41.94 -9.11 0.29
C TRP A 13 43.46 -9.00 0.43
N ALA A 14 44.14 -9.10 -0.72
CA ALA A 14 45.58 -9.11 -0.89
C ALA A 14 46.22 -7.71 -0.96
N ARG A 15 47.45 -7.62 -0.46
CA ARG A 15 48.39 -6.49 -0.57
C ARG A 15 48.96 -6.38 -1.99
N PRO A 16 49.45 -5.19 -2.42
CA PRO A 16 50.48 -5.08 -3.45
C PRO A 16 51.87 -4.85 -2.82
N GLU A 17 52.90 -5.56 -3.30
CA GLU A 17 54.31 -5.29 -3.02
C GLU A 17 54.99 -4.58 -4.20
N GLY A 18 55.93 -3.65 -3.94
CA GLY A 18 57.03 -3.42 -4.88
C GLY A 18 57.61 -2.00 -5.11
N ARG A 19 58.13 -1.34 -4.05
CA ARG A 19 59.31 -0.43 -4.00
C ARG A 19 59.41 0.84 -4.89
N GLY A 20 59.59 1.97 -4.19
CA GLY A 20 60.34 3.16 -4.63
C GLY A 20 60.57 4.11 -3.43
N ALA A 21 61.82 4.22 -2.95
CA ALA A 21 62.17 4.98 -1.76
C ALA A 21 62.44 6.46 -2.08
N ILE A 22 61.75 7.40 -1.41
CA ILE A 22 62.25 8.76 -1.13
C ILE A 22 61.82 9.18 0.29
N THR A 23 62.81 9.61 1.05
CA THR A 23 62.83 10.07 2.45
C THR A 23 61.96 11.29 2.77
N SER A 24 61.34 11.30 3.97
CA SER A 24 61.01 12.53 4.72
C SER A 24 60.69 12.20 6.20
N MET A 25 61.70 12.31 7.07
CA MET A 25 61.57 12.22 8.52
C MET A 25 61.09 13.56 9.11
N THR A 26 59.82 13.72 9.48
CA THR A 26 59.36 14.82 10.37
C THR A 26 58.10 14.53 11.22
N GLY A 27 57.49 13.34 11.17
CA GLY A 27 56.19 13.09 11.82
C GLY A 27 56.20 12.57 13.27
N SER A 28 57.26 11.90 13.75
CA SER A 28 57.15 11.13 15.01
C SER A 28 57.32 11.95 16.28
N LYS A 29 57.95 13.14 16.22
CA LYS A 29 58.13 14.00 17.40
C LYS A 29 56.85 14.78 17.78
N MET A 30 55.94 15.01 16.83
CA MET A 30 54.72 15.78 17.08
C MET A 30 53.65 14.96 17.82
N SER A 31 53.56 13.66 17.55
CA SER A 31 52.61 12.75 18.21
C SER A 31 52.92 12.51 19.70
N LEU A 32 54.21 12.50 20.06
CA LEU A 32 54.65 12.34 21.45
C LEU A 32 54.35 13.60 22.29
N VAL A 33 54.49 14.78 21.70
CA VAL A 33 54.19 16.07 22.36
C VAL A 33 52.68 16.23 22.59
N ILE A 34 51.86 15.89 21.59
CA ILE A 34 50.39 15.93 21.72
C ILE A 34 49.91 14.96 22.81
N SER A 35 50.45 13.74 22.86
CA SER A 35 50.09 12.77 23.89
C SER A 35 50.48 13.23 25.31
N LEU A 36 51.62 13.91 25.45
CA LEU A 36 52.06 14.48 26.73
C LEU A 36 51.16 15.63 27.19
N ILE A 37 50.74 16.50 26.26
CA ILE A 37 49.83 17.62 26.54
C ILE A 37 48.45 17.10 26.97
N VAL A 38 47.91 16.10 26.26
CA VAL A 38 46.63 15.49 26.64
C VAL A 38 46.72 14.84 28.03
N GLY A 39 47.81 14.14 28.34
CA GLY A 39 48.03 13.57 29.68
C GLY A 39 48.06 14.62 30.79
N ILE A 40 48.77 15.74 30.57
CA ILE A 40 48.88 16.84 31.54
C ILE A 40 47.52 17.55 31.74
N VAL A 41 46.78 17.83 30.66
CA VAL A 41 45.46 18.47 30.71
C VAL A 41 44.45 17.57 31.43
N THR A 42 44.46 16.26 31.16
CA THR A 42 43.54 15.31 31.82
C THR A 42 43.85 15.19 33.32
N THR A 43 45.13 15.21 33.69
CA THR A 43 45.56 15.14 35.10
C THR A 43 45.25 16.44 35.85
N LEU A 44 45.38 17.60 35.21
CA LEU A 44 44.98 18.90 35.77
C LEU A 44 43.46 19.01 35.94
N LEU A 45 42.67 18.49 34.99
CA LEU A 45 41.21 18.45 35.11
C LEU A 45 40.75 17.52 36.24
N LEU A 46 41.35 16.33 36.36
CA LEU A 46 41.03 15.38 37.43
C LEU A 46 41.46 15.88 38.81
N SER A 47 42.60 16.57 38.93
CA SER A 47 43.04 17.18 40.19
C SER A 47 42.25 18.43 40.57
N SER A 48 41.74 19.20 39.60
CA SER A 48 40.79 20.29 39.85
C SER A 48 39.44 19.78 40.38
N GLN A 49 38.96 18.62 39.89
CA GLN A 49 37.75 17.98 40.41
C GLN A 49 37.97 17.33 41.79
N TYR A 50 39.19 16.89 42.10
CA TYR A 50 39.53 16.34 43.41
C TYR A 50 39.71 17.43 44.48
N ASN A 51 40.31 18.57 44.14
CA ASN A 51 40.46 19.71 45.05
C ASN A 51 39.17 20.53 45.22
N ALA A 52 38.24 20.49 44.26
CA ALA A 52 36.90 21.05 44.43
C ALA A 52 36.00 20.22 45.38
N ARG A 53 36.45 19.03 45.81
CA ARG A 53 35.72 18.13 46.72
C ARG A 53 36.15 18.21 48.19
N SER A 54 37.15 19.03 48.55
CA SER A 54 37.67 19.11 49.92
C SER A 54 37.55 20.47 50.62
N SER A 55 36.92 21.48 50.02
CA SER A 55 36.45 22.64 50.79
C SER A 55 35.15 22.27 51.51
N GLY A 56 35.25 21.98 52.81
CA GLY A 56 34.12 21.79 53.69
C GLY A 56 33.15 22.97 53.56
N ALA A 57 32.00 22.71 52.95
CA ALA A 57 30.89 23.63 53.00
C ALA A 57 30.17 23.40 54.33
N ASP A 58 30.13 24.44 55.15
CA ASP A 58 29.26 24.52 56.31
C ASP A 58 27.86 24.03 55.94
N ILE A 59 27.40 23.01 56.66
CA ILE A 59 26.03 22.50 56.58
C ILE A 59 25.15 23.57 57.23
N ASN A 60 24.79 24.60 56.47
CA ASN A 60 23.59 25.37 56.73
C ASN A 60 22.41 24.53 56.24
N THR A 61 21.74 23.86 57.17
CA THR A 61 20.39 23.29 57.02
C THR A 61 19.36 24.41 56.85
N ALA A 62 19.52 25.24 55.83
CA ALA A 62 18.39 25.96 55.26
C ALA A 62 17.56 24.90 54.52
N GLN A 63 16.45 24.47 55.10
CA GLN A 63 15.42 23.71 54.40
C GLN A 63 15.05 24.49 53.14
N GLN A 64 15.65 24.12 51.99
CA GLN A 64 15.30 24.71 50.70
C GLN A 64 13.83 24.39 50.45
N ARG A 65 12.99 25.42 50.59
CA ARG A 65 11.57 25.31 50.25
C ARG A 65 11.46 25.22 48.74
N ILE A 66 10.69 24.25 48.26
CA ILE A 66 10.25 24.20 46.86
C ILE A 66 9.64 25.56 46.47
N SER A 67 9.88 26.02 45.24
CA SER A 67 9.27 27.27 44.77
C SER A 67 7.74 27.13 44.69
N HIS A 68 7.02 28.23 44.82
CA HIS A 68 5.56 28.22 44.65
C HIS A 68 5.13 27.74 43.27
N VAL A 69 5.90 28.05 42.22
CA VAL A 69 5.61 27.65 40.84
C VAL A 69 5.76 26.14 40.68
N ASP A 70 6.84 25.55 41.21
CA ASP A 70 7.07 24.10 41.10
C ASP A 70 6.08 23.30 41.94
N LEU A 71 5.67 23.84 43.11
CA LEU A 71 4.62 23.25 43.93
C LEU A 71 3.27 23.27 43.20
N ASP A 72 2.88 24.41 42.61
CA ASP A 72 1.62 24.55 41.88
C ASP A 72 1.59 23.67 40.62
N TYR A 73 2.71 23.61 39.89
CA TYR A 73 2.88 22.67 38.78
C TYR A 73 2.67 21.23 39.24
N GLY A 74 3.36 20.81 40.31
CA GLY A 74 3.25 19.45 40.83
C GLY A 74 1.84 19.11 41.32
N LEU A 75 1.16 20.02 42.02
CA LEU A 75 -0.24 19.86 42.43
C LEU A 75 -1.17 19.72 41.21
N THR A 76 -0.93 20.50 40.15
CA THR A 76 -1.65 20.40 38.89
C THR A 76 -1.43 19.03 38.23
N GLN A 77 -0.19 18.55 38.17
CA GLN A 77 0.11 17.21 37.65
C GLN A 77 -0.58 16.11 38.49
N CYS A 78 -0.58 16.22 39.82
CA CYS A 78 -1.28 15.27 40.67
C CYS A 78 -2.78 15.23 40.40
N ARG A 79 -3.43 16.39 40.15
CA ARG A 79 -4.84 16.44 39.72
C ARG A 79 -5.02 15.79 38.35
N LEU A 80 -4.17 16.11 37.38
CA LEU A 80 -4.23 15.54 36.04
C LEU A 80 -4.05 14.02 36.08
N ASN A 81 -3.14 13.47 36.89
CA ASN A 81 -2.91 12.03 37.05
C ASN A 81 -4.16 11.24 37.47
N GLN A 82 -5.16 11.90 38.06
CA GLN A 82 -6.44 11.29 38.45
C GLN A 82 -7.51 11.35 37.34
N LEU A 83 -7.31 12.17 36.31
CA LEU A 83 -8.21 12.25 35.17
C LEU A 83 -7.88 11.15 34.14
N ARG A 84 -8.88 10.76 33.36
CA ARG A 84 -8.75 9.86 32.22
C ARG A 84 -9.35 10.49 30.96
N PRO A 85 -8.87 10.14 29.76
CA PRO A 85 -9.55 10.48 28.52
C PRO A 85 -10.93 9.82 28.46
N VAL A 86 -11.96 10.57 28.05
CA VAL A 86 -13.34 10.09 27.90
C VAL A 86 -13.95 10.61 26.61
N VAL A 87 -14.94 9.90 26.06
CA VAL A 87 -15.71 10.34 24.89
C VAL A 87 -17.00 10.97 25.38
N ASP A 88 -17.19 12.28 25.15
CA ASP A 88 -18.44 12.97 25.46
C ASP A 88 -19.51 12.69 24.38
N HIS A 89 -20.40 11.75 24.67
CA HIS A 89 -21.53 11.42 23.80
C HIS A 89 -22.66 12.48 23.82
N THR A 90 -22.59 13.50 24.67
CA THR A 90 -23.52 14.64 24.65
C THR A 90 -23.11 15.75 23.67
N LEU A 91 -21.86 15.70 23.19
CA LEU A 91 -21.28 16.69 22.28
C LEU A 91 -22.16 16.98 21.04
N PRO A 92 -22.72 16.00 20.32
CA PRO A 92 -23.57 16.27 19.15
C PRO A 92 -24.78 17.17 19.50
N THR A 93 -25.50 16.85 20.57
CA THR A 93 -26.65 17.62 21.04
C THR A 93 -26.24 19.03 21.43
N THR A 94 -25.11 19.16 22.16
CA THR A 94 -24.57 20.46 22.56
C THR A 94 -24.21 21.31 21.34
N ARG A 95 -23.51 20.75 20.35
CA ARG A 95 -23.14 21.45 19.10
C ARG A 95 -24.37 21.87 18.30
N LEU A 96 -25.40 21.05 18.25
CA LEU A 96 -26.66 21.42 17.62
C LEU A 96 -27.33 22.60 18.34
N ALA A 97 -27.27 22.65 19.67
CA ALA A 97 -27.88 23.71 20.47
C ALA A 97 -27.11 25.04 20.41
N THR A 98 -25.78 25.00 20.30
CA THR A 98 -24.90 26.19 20.41
C THR A 98 -24.38 26.72 19.07
N ARG A 99 -24.78 26.13 17.94
CA ARG A 99 -24.32 26.57 16.61
C ARG A 99 -24.77 27.99 16.27
N SER A 100 -23.85 28.76 15.66
CA SER A 100 -24.19 30.02 14.97
C SER A 100 -24.99 29.73 13.70
N ARG A 101 -25.68 30.72 13.13
CA ARG A 101 -26.39 30.61 11.82
C ARG A 101 -25.77 31.49 10.73
N SER A 102 -24.47 31.74 10.79
CA SER A 102 -23.81 32.82 10.03
C SER A 102 -22.96 32.32 8.85
N GLY A 103 -23.29 31.17 8.24
CA GLY A 103 -22.43 30.51 7.27
C GLY A 103 -23.14 29.95 6.02
N VAL A 104 -22.40 29.20 5.21
CA VAL A 104 -22.92 28.49 4.02
C VAL A 104 -23.72 27.28 4.45
N ARG A 105 -24.94 27.16 3.92
CA ARG A 105 -25.82 26.00 4.11
C ARG A 105 -25.82 25.14 2.85
N THR A 106 -25.47 23.86 2.99
CA THR A 106 -25.43 22.91 1.86
C THR A 106 -26.49 21.84 2.05
N ILE A 107 -27.33 21.63 1.03
CA ILE A 107 -28.45 20.68 1.03
C ILE A 107 -28.29 19.72 -0.14
N PHE A 108 -28.16 18.43 0.15
CA PHE A 108 -28.28 17.36 -0.83
C PHE A 108 -29.67 16.75 -0.75
N THR A 109 -30.34 16.60 -1.89
CA THR A 109 -31.65 15.95 -2.01
C THR A 109 -31.54 14.70 -2.86
N ASN A 110 -32.43 13.73 -2.63
CA ASN A 110 -32.50 12.48 -3.37
C ASN A 110 -31.15 11.72 -3.38
N ALA A 111 -30.52 11.58 -2.21
CA ALA A 111 -29.29 10.82 -2.02
C ALA A 111 -29.58 9.36 -1.63
N THR A 112 -28.71 8.42 -2.03
CA THR A 112 -28.66 7.08 -1.44
C THR A 112 -27.54 7.05 -0.39
N LEU A 113 -27.89 7.24 0.87
CA LEU A 113 -26.93 7.27 1.97
C LEU A 113 -26.54 5.86 2.39
N ILE A 114 -25.26 5.53 2.28
CA ILE A 114 -24.62 4.40 2.94
C ILE A 114 -23.99 4.94 4.23
N ASN A 115 -24.63 4.73 5.38
CA ASN A 115 -24.17 5.29 6.64
C ASN A 115 -23.01 4.48 7.23
N GLY A 116 -22.40 5.00 8.30
CA GLY A 116 -21.22 4.44 8.94
C GLY A 116 -21.32 2.98 9.35
N ASP A 117 -22.51 2.51 9.71
CA ASP A 117 -22.81 1.12 10.09
C ASP A 117 -23.07 0.19 8.88
N GLY A 118 -23.03 0.73 7.66
CA GLY A 118 -23.36 0.02 6.42
C GLY A 118 -24.84 0.02 6.08
N THR A 119 -25.70 0.71 6.84
CA THR A 119 -27.12 0.84 6.50
C THR A 119 -27.31 1.71 5.25
N VAL A 120 -28.14 1.25 4.33
CA VAL A 120 -28.45 1.96 3.07
C VAL A 120 -29.82 2.60 3.17
N THR A 121 -29.90 3.91 2.96
CA THR A 121 -31.13 4.70 3.00
C THR A 121 -31.28 5.49 1.70
N ALA A 122 -32.26 5.12 0.87
CA ALA A 122 -32.58 5.81 -0.37
C ALA A 122 -33.39 7.10 -0.13
N GLU A 123 -33.43 7.98 -1.15
CA GLU A 123 -34.23 9.22 -1.18
C GLU A 123 -33.98 10.16 0.01
N CYS A 124 -32.76 10.16 0.55
CA CYS A 124 -32.40 10.94 1.72
C CYS A 124 -32.11 12.40 1.34
N THR A 125 -32.53 13.32 2.21
CA THR A 125 -32.09 14.72 2.25
C THR A 125 -31.05 14.89 3.35
N ILE A 126 -29.87 15.41 3.01
CA ILE A 126 -28.75 15.66 3.93
C ILE A 126 -28.47 17.16 3.96
N GLU A 127 -28.41 17.73 5.15
CA GLU A 127 -28.19 19.15 5.35
C GLU A 127 -26.97 19.40 6.24
N MET A 128 -26.07 20.24 5.76
CA MET A 128 -24.83 20.63 6.41
C MET A 128 -24.82 22.14 6.63
N GLN A 129 -24.35 22.57 7.80
CA GLN A 129 -24.22 23.97 8.16
C GLN A 129 -23.12 24.13 9.21
N ASP A 130 -22.28 25.16 9.08
CA ASP A 130 -21.24 25.51 10.06
C ASP A 130 -20.35 24.33 10.48
N GLY A 131 -20.01 23.50 9.48
CA GLY A 131 -19.15 22.34 9.62
C GLY A 131 -19.75 21.13 10.32
N ILE A 132 -21.07 21.11 10.55
CA ILE A 132 -21.79 19.94 11.08
C ILE A 132 -22.96 19.52 10.20
N PHE A 133 -23.34 18.25 10.27
CA PHE A 133 -24.65 17.81 9.80
C PHE A 133 -25.71 18.38 10.74
N VAL A 134 -26.73 19.05 10.18
CA VAL A 134 -27.84 19.59 10.98
C VAL A 134 -29.12 18.78 10.82
N ARG A 135 -29.27 18.07 9.68
CA ARG A 135 -30.44 17.24 9.40
C ARG A 135 -30.12 16.13 8.40
N VAL A 136 -30.72 14.97 8.64
CA VAL A 136 -30.73 13.80 7.75
C VAL A 136 -32.17 13.28 7.78
N SER A 137 -32.86 13.28 6.65
CA SER A 137 -34.31 13.01 6.59
C SER A 137 -34.68 12.22 5.35
N THR A 138 -35.55 11.24 5.49
CA THR A 138 -36.24 10.58 4.36
C THR A 138 -37.59 11.23 4.02
N ASP A 139 -38.06 12.18 4.85
CA ASP A 139 -39.28 12.92 4.59
C ASP A 139 -39.03 14.06 3.59
N PRO A 140 -39.61 13.99 2.36
CA PRO A 140 -39.46 15.03 1.34
C PRO A 140 -40.26 16.30 1.66
N THR A 141 -41.22 16.23 2.60
CA THR A 141 -42.06 17.36 3.04
C THR A 141 -41.47 18.14 4.19
N ALA A 142 -40.35 17.66 4.75
CA ALA A 142 -39.59 18.39 5.74
C ALA A 142 -38.99 19.65 5.11
N VAL A 143 -39.76 20.75 5.13
CA VAL A 143 -39.37 22.05 4.59
C VAL A 143 -38.05 22.48 5.21
N PRO A 144 -37.03 22.92 4.43
CA PRO A 144 -35.87 23.59 4.99
C PRO A 144 -36.36 24.74 5.87
N VAL A 145 -35.97 24.77 7.15
CA VAL A 145 -36.25 25.91 8.06
C VAL A 145 -35.98 27.22 7.31
N ALA A 146 -36.91 28.17 7.43
CA ALA A 146 -37.04 29.39 6.62
C ALA A 146 -35.70 30.00 6.17
N LEU A 147 -35.65 30.38 4.89
CA LEU A 147 -34.47 30.72 4.10
C LEU A 147 -33.88 32.12 4.42
N ASP A 148 -34.45 32.85 5.38
CA ASP A 148 -34.34 34.31 5.45
C ASP A 148 -33.12 34.82 6.27
N GLU A 149 -32.29 33.91 6.79
CA GLU A 149 -31.21 34.22 7.77
C GLU A 149 -29.78 33.85 7.31
N TYR A 150 -29.58 33.43 6.05
CA TYR A 150 -28.31 32.85 5.58
C TYR A 150 -27.64 33.64 4.45
N ASP A 151 -26.31 33.71 4.47
CA ASP A 151 -25.52 34.39 3.43
C ASP A 151 -25.52 33.63 2.10
N GLN A 152 -25.57 32.28 2.12
CA GLN A 152 -25.60 31.44 0.92
C GLN A 152 -26.21 30.05 1.18
N VAL A 153 -27.15 29.63 0.31
CA VAL A 153 -27.70 28.27 0.29
C VAL A 153 -27.29 27.58 -1.01
N ILE A 154 -26.62 26.42 -0.89
CA ILE A 154 -26.25 25.54 -2.00
C ILE A 154 -27.17 24.32 -1.93
N SER A 155 -28.01 24.11 -2.95
CA SER A 155 -28.88 22.95 -3.04
C SER A 155 -28.57 22.13 -4.29
N THR A 156 -28.34 20.84 -4.11
CA THR A 156 -27.99 19.90 -5.19
C THR A 156 -28.88 18.67 -5.10
N ASN A 157 -29.53 18.32 -6.21
CA ASN A 157 -30.20 17.02 -6.35
C ASN A 157 -29.17 15.98 -6.81
N LEU A 158 -29.03 14.89 -6.06
CA LEU A 158 -28.05 13.85 -6.34
C LEU A 158 -28.59 12.75 -7.26
N HIS A 159 -29.88 12.78 -7.60
CA HIS A 159 -30.53 11.83 -8.51
C HIS A 159 -30.28 10.36 -8.12
N GLY A 160 -30.38 10.05 -6.83
CA GLY A 160 -30.16 8.72 -6.27
C GLY A 160 -28.69 8.33 -6.07
N ARG A 161 -27.71 9.18 -6.39
CA ARG A 161 -26.27 8.85 -6.22
C ARG A 161 -25.92 8.45 -4.79
N PHE A 162 -24.92 7.58 -4.68
CA PHE A 162 -24.41 7.10 -3.41
C PHE A 162 -23.67 8.20 -2.63
N VAL A 163 -23.90 8.24 -1.34
CA VAL A 163 -23.25 9.15 -0.40
C VAL A 163 -22.78 8.36 0.82
N THR A 164 -21.58 8.64 1.31
CA THR A 164 -21.02 8.04 2.54
C THR A 164 -20.55 9.13 3.50
N PRO A 165 -20.40 8.84 4.81
CA PRO A 165 -19.44 9.57 5.64
C PRO A 165 -18.05 9.63 4.98
N GLY A 166 -17.24 10.61 5.40
CA GLY A 166 -15.81 10.62 5.10
C GLY A 166 -15.11 9.33 5.54
N LEU A 167 -14.23 8.80 4.69
CA LEU A 167 -13.42 7.63 5.01
C LEU A 167 -12.33 8.01 6.01
N ILE A 168 -11.90 7.04 6.83
CA ILE A 168 -10.93 7.27 7.91
C ILE A 168 -9.80 6.26 7.82
N ASP A 169 -8.57 6.74 7.66
CA ASP A 169 -7.37 5.90 7.69
C ASP A 169 -6.70 6.00 9.06
N MET A 170 -6.82 4.97 9.90
CA MET A 170 -6.19 4.99 11.23
C MET A 170 -4.71 4.57 11.24
N HIS A 171 -4.09 4.36 10.07
CA HIS A 171 -2.65 4.13 9.96
C HIS A 171 -2.08 4.82 8.71
N SER A 172 -1.55 6.03 8.90
CA SER A 172 -0.91 6.77 7.81
C SER A 172 0.40 7.41 8.26
N HIS A 173 1.26 7.75 7.29
CA HIS A 173 2.45 8.58 7.46
C HIS A 173 2.38 9.89 6.65
N ALA A 174 1.18 10.28 6.21
CA ALA A 174 0.96 11.52 5.45
C ALA A 174 1.51 12.74 6.21
N GLY A 175 2.19 13.65 5.50
CA GLY A 175 2.76 14.86 6.08
C GLY A 175 4.07 14.67 6.85
N VAL A 176 4.30 13.54 7.53
CA VAL A 176 5.63 13.19 8.13
C VAL A 176 6.55 12.50 7.13
N ARG A 177 5.99 11.88 6.08
CA ARG A 177 6.71 11.40 4.91
C ARG A 177 6.37 12.25 3.69
N ALA A 178 6.70 13.53 3.75
CA ALA A 178 6.16 14.50 2.81
C ALA A 178 6.60 14.25 1.36
N THR A 179 5.70 14.53 0.42
CA THR A 179 5.95 14.38 -1.02
C THR A 179 6.58 15.65 -1.64
N PRO A 180 7.52 15.50 -2.60
CA PRO A 180 8.21 14.25 -2.95
C PRO A 180 9.10 13.76 -1.80
N GLN A 181 9.28 12.44 -1.72
CA GLN A 181 10.16 11.81 -0.75
C GLN A 181 11.60 12.12 -1.09
N LEU A 182 12.21 12.94 -0.23
CA LEU A 182 13.60 13.33 -0.30
C LEU A 182 14.24 12.99 1.05
N TRP A 183 15.56 12.85 1.07
CA TRP A 183 16.29 12.75 2.34
C TRP A 183 15.94 13.91 3.30
N ALA A 184 15.69 15.11 2.77
CA ALA A 184 15.36 16.30 3.54
C ALA A 184 13.89 16.36 4.03
N THR A 185 13.03 15.42 3.62
CA THR A 185 11.60 15.39 3.98
C THR A 185 11.19 14.07 4.66
N GLU A 186 12.17 13.25 5.05
CA GLU A 186 11.96 11.99 5.76
C GLU A 186 12.00 12.22 7.27
N ASP A 187 10.81 12.38 7.88
CA ASP A 187 10.65 12.62 9.33
C ASP A 187 9.80 11.54 10.02
N VAL A 188 9.65 10.36 9.41
CA VAL A 188 8.70 9.32 9.88
C VAL A 188 9.17 8.62 11.15
N THR A 189 10.47 8.37 11.32
CA THR A 189 11.02 7.69 12.49
C THR A 189 12.40 8.21 12.86
N GLU A 190 12.55 8.62 14.11
CA GLU A 190 13.83 9.03 14.70
C GLU A 190 14.67 7.79 15.08
N VAL A 191 15.60 7.39 14.22
CA VAL A 191 16.37 6.14 14.34
C VAL A 191 17.66 6.24 15.18
N SER A 192 17.85 7.30 15.94
CA SER A 192 18.99 7.43 16.88
C SER A 192 18.94 6.45 18.07
N SER A 193 17.77 5.87 18.37
CA SER A 193 17.57 4.89 19.44
C SER A 193 16.43 3.93 19.07
N PRO A 194 16.46 2.66 19.50
CA PRO A 194 15.33 1.74 19.33
C PRO A 194 14.09 2.11 20.14
N VAL A 195 14.22 3.04 21.10
CA VAL A 195 13.15 3.48 22.01
C VAL A 195 13.15 5.01 22.06
N THR A 196 12.16 5.63 21.42
CA THR A 196 11.98 7.09 21.32
C THR A 196 10.53 7.52 21.65
N PRO A 197 9.97 7.15 22.82
CA PRO A 197 8.58 7.50 23.21
C PRO A 197 8.32 9.01 23.34
N TRP A 198 9.38 9.82 23.40
CA TRP A 198 9.32 11.28 23.45
C TRP A 198 9.13 11.93 22.07
N GLY A 199 9.32 11.18 20.97
CA GLY A 199 9.06 11.67 19.61
C GLY A 199 7.58 11.93 19.38
N ARG A 200 7.24 12.88 18.51
CA ARG A 200 5.84 13.25 18.23
C ARG A 200 5.66 13.64 16.76
N ALA A 201 4.68 13.04 16.10
CA ALA A 201 4.36 13.35 14.70
C ALA A 201 4.02 14.83 14.49
N VAL A 202 3.35 15.47 15.47
CA VAL A 202 2.98 16.90 15.40
C VAL A 202 4.16 17.85 15.15
N ASP A 203 5.38 17.44 15.55
CA ASP A 203 6.57 18.27 15.38
C ASP A 203 7.12 18.23 13.95
N ALA A 204 6.66 17.28 13.12
CA ALA A 204 7.17 17.02 11.77
C ALA A 204 6.11 17.05 10.66
N ILE A 205 4.81 16.95 10.99
CA ILE A 205 3.73 16.98 9.98
C ILE A 205 3.82 18.28 9.16
N LYS A 206 4.05 18.13 7.85
CA LYS A 206 3.97 19.20 6.87
C LYS A 206 2.53 19.41 6.41
N PRO A 207 1.82 20.46 6.89
CA PRO A 207 0.39 20.64 6.61
C PRO A 207 0.11 21.04 5.15
N THR A 208 1.16 21.50 4.46
CA THR A 208 1.14 21.87 3.05
C THR A 208 1.57 20.72 2.12
N ASP A 209 1.77 19.51 2.62
CA ASP A 209 2.10 18.35 1.79
C ASP A 209 1.01 18.11 0.73
N GLN A 210 1.43 17.81 -0.50
CA GLN A 210 0.51 17.56 -1.62
C GLN A 210 -0.25 16.25 -1.43
N ALA A 211 0.40 15.24 -0.83
CA ALA A 211 -0.21 13.95 -0.46
C ALA A 211 -1.52 14.11 0.31
N ILE A 212 -1.60 15.09 1.23
CA ILE A 212 -2.81 15.33 2.04
C ILE A 212 -4.03 15.61 1.14
N ALA A 213 -3.87 16.43 0.10
CA ALA A 213 -4.96 16.74 -0.82
C ALA A 213 -5.26 15.58 -1.78
N VAL A 214 -4.23 14.84 -2.22
CA VAL A 214 -4.38 13.66 -3.08
C VAL A 214 -5.15 12.57 -2.34
N ILE A 215 -4.76 12.23 -1.11
CA ILE A 215 -5.47 11.27 -0.25
C ILE A 215 -6.89 11.76 0.03
N GLY A 216 -7.05 13.05 0.36
CA GLY A 216 -8.36 13.69 0.55
C GLY A 216 -9.31 13.54 -0.63
N SER A 217 -8.77 13.55 -1.85
CA SER A 217 -9.55 13.38 -3.09
C SER A 217 -10.12 11.98 -3.28
N GLY A 218 -9.58 10.98 -2.57
CA GLY A 218 -10.10 9.62 -2.52
C GLY A 218 -11.29 9.43 -1.57
N GLY A 219 -11.74 10.51 -0.91
CA GLY A 219 -12.82 10.47 0.08
C GLY A 219 -12.34 10.22 1.51
N VAL A 220 -11.03 10.09 1.73
CA VAL A 220 -10.43 10.01 3.08
C VAL A 220 -10.45 11.39 3.70
N THR A 221 -11.25 11.62 4.75
CA THR A 221 -11.37 12.94 5.38
C THR A 221 -10.56 13.06 6.67
N THR A 222 -10.21 11.94 7.29
CA THR A 222 -9.47 11.91 8.55
C THR A 222 -8.40 10.81 8.53
N SER A 223 -7.22 11.10 9.06
CA SER A 223 -6.19 10.09 9.27
C SER A 223 -5.54 10.18 10.64
N LEU A 224 -5.19 9.03 11.24
CA LEU A 224 -4.22 8.98 12.33
C LEU A 224 -2.82 8.86 11.71
N VAL A 225 -2.07 9.97 11.78
CA VAL A 225 -0.68 10.01 11.36
C VAL A 225 0.17 9.44 12.48
N LEU A 226 0.73 8.25 12.26
CA LEU A 226 1.62 7.57 13.18
C LEU A 226 3.08 7.83 12.80
N THR A 227 3.98 7.76 13.77
CA THR A 227 5.39 7.53 13.48
C THR A 227 5.57 6.10 12.93
N GLY A 228 6.73 5.84 12.33
CA GLY A 228 6.99 4.59 11.62
C GLY A 228 7.31 3.40 12.52
N ALA A 229 7.62 2.27 11.89
CA ALA A 229 7.89 1.00 12.57
C ALA A 229 9.37 0.63 12.62
N LYS A 230 10.30 1.57 12.37
CA LYS A 230 11.76 1.27 12.45
C LYS A 230 12.23 1.07 13.91
N ASN A 231 11.56 1.66 14.89
CA ASN A 231 11.86 1.55 16.31
C ASN A 231 10.85 0.61 17.02
N LEU A 232 11.22 0.12 18.20
CA LEU A 232 10.30 -0.64 19.07
C LEU A 232 9.22 0.26 19.66
N ILE A 233 9.58 1.50 20.00
CA ILE A 233 8.68 2.54 20.46
C ILE A 233 9.04 3.81 19.71
N SER A 234 8.16 4.28 18.83
CA SER A 234 8.47 5.33 17.83
C SER A 234 7.89 6.70 18.19
N GLY A 235 7.17 6.83 19.30
CA GLY A 235 6.58 8.10 19.74
C GLY A 235 5.11 8.30 19.33
N GLU A 236 4.61 9.51 19.57
CA GLU A 236 3.19 9.82 19.48
C GLU A 236 2.71 10.14 18.07
N GLY A 237 1.51 9.69 17.75
CA GLY A 237 0.78 10.07 16.54
C GLY A 237 -0.18 11.25 16.74
N LEU A 238 -0.75 11.74 15.65
CA LEU A 238 -1.73 12.83 15.63
C LEU A 238 -2.87 12.52 14.66
N VAL A 239 -4.11 12.76 15.07
CA VAL A 239 -5.27 12.69 14.17
C VAL A 239 -5.42 14.02 13.44
N ILE A 240 -5.47 13.98 12.10
CA ILE A 240 -5.63 15.16 11.25
C ILE A 240 -6.81 15.01 10.29
N LYS A 241 -7.38 16.15 9.88
CA LYS A 241 -8.29 16.28 8.75
C LYS A 241 -7.48 16.36 7.45
N MET A 242 -7.90 15.64 6.42
CA MET A 242 -7.19 15.53 5.14
C MET A 242 -7.44 16.71 4.20
N ARG A 243 -7.14 17.91 4.70
CA ARG A 243 -7.14 19.16 3.93
C ARG A 243 -5.83 19.91 4.18
N ARG A 244 -5.27 20.56 3.15
CA ARG A 244 -4.05 21.36 3.31
C ARG A 244 -4.33 22.62 4.12
N ALA A 245 -3.34 23.07 4.88
CA ALA A 245 -3.39 24.32 5.64
C ALA A 245 -1.99 24.90 5.85
N ASP A 246 -1.91 26.07 6.48
CA ASP A 246 -0.63 26.72 6.81
C ASP A 246 -0.05 26.21 8.14
N SER A 247 -0.89 25.74 9.06
CA SER A 247 -0.46 25.17 10.34
C SER A 247 -0.99 23.77 10.59
N VAL A 248 -0.20 22.93 11.28
CA VAL A 248 -0.65 21.62 11.77
C VAL A 248 -1.84 21.76 12.72
N ARG A 249 -1.92 22.89 13.44
CA ARG A 249 -3.04 23.19 14.35
C ARG A 249 -4.37 23.36 13.62
N ASP A 250 -4.34 23.79 12.37
CA ASP A 250 -5.54 24.04 11.58
C ASP A 250 -6.15 22.74 11.03
N ILE A 251 -5.37 21.66 11.01
CA ILE A 251 -5.78 20.35 10.50
C ILE A 251 -5.87 19.30 11.62
N ALA A 252 -5.26 19.55 12.77
CA ALA A 252 -5.35 18.66 13.94
C ALA A 252 -6.81 18.56 14.43
N VAL A 253 -7.28 17.33 14.64
CA VAL A 253 -8.59 17.11 15.24
C VAL A 253 -8.53 17.48 16.71
N ASN A 254 -9.33 18.46 17.13
CA ASN A 254 -9.36 18.87 18.53
C ASN A 254 -9.99 17.79 19.43
N MET A 255 -9.14 17.08 20.18
CA MET A 255 -9.53 16.01 21.09
C MET A 255 -10.03 16.50 22.46
N THR A 256 -9.94 17.81 22.75
CA THR A 256 -10.37 18.38 24.05
C THR A 256 -11.86 18.71 24.10
N LEU A 257 -12.51 18.83 22.94
CA LEU A 257 -13.96 19.07 22.84
C LEU A 257 -14.80 17.93 23.41
N ALA A 258 -14.22 16.74 23.55
CA ALA A 258 -14.88 15.56 24.13
C ALA A 258 -14.85 15.52 25.67
N GLY A 259 -14.35 16.58 26.34
CA GLY A 259 -14.21 16.63 27.80
C GLY A 259 -13.04 15.79 28.34
N GLY A 260 -12.53 16.14 29.54
CA GLY A 260 -11.44 15.39 30.18
C GLY A 260 -10.05 15.61 29.57
N LYS A 261 -9.15 14.63 29.74
CA LYS A 261 -7.81 14.66 29.12
C LYS A 261 -7.91 14.39 27.61
N PRO A 262 -7.09 15.06 26.77
CA PRO A 262 -7.05 14.74 25.35
C PRO A 262 -6.58 13.29 25.14
N MET A 263 -7.27 12.58 24.24
CA MET A 263 -6.84 11.28 23.76
C MET A 263 -5.51 11.40 23.00
N ARG A 264 -4.57 10.52 23.31
CA ARG A 264 -3.23 10.44 22.71
C ARG A 264 -2.99 9.04 22.14
N PHE A 265 -2.09 8.95 21.17
CA PHE A 265 -1.81 7.70 20.44
C PHE A 265 -0.30 7.46 20.41
N LEU A 266 0.14 6.25 20.73
CA LEU A 266 1.56 5.88 20.71
C LEU A 266 1.80 4.74 19.75
N LYS A 267 2.81 4.87 18.88
CA LYS A 267 3.27 3.79 18.01
C LYS A 267 4.34 2.96 18.70
N MET A 268 4.14 1.65 18.69
CA MET A 268 5.12 0.63 19.01
C MET A 268 5.26 -0.34 17.85
N ALA A 269 6.30 -1.15 17.84
CA ALA A 269 6.50 -2.16 16.82
C ALA A 269 7.36 -3.34 17.29
N THR A 270 7.14 -4.50 16.67
CA THR A 270 7.85 -5.77 16.90
C THR A 270 8.15 -6.45 15.57
N GLY A 271 9.12 -7.36 15.52
CA GLY A 271 9.31 -8.27 14.40
C GLY A 271 10.59 -8.03 13.60
N GLU A 272 10.51 -8.11 12.27
CA GLU A 272 11.71 -8.05 11.42
C GLU A 272 12.27 -6.64 11.22
N ASN A 273 11.39 -5.63 11.25
CA ASN A 273 11.76 -4.26 10.90
C ASN A 273 12.82 -3.67 11.85
N GLN A 274 12.66 -3.88 13.15
CA GLN A 274 13.48 -3.26 14.20
C GLN A 274 14.80 -4.01 14.33
N LYS A 275 14.76 -5.36 14.38
CA LYS A 275 16.00 -6.16 14.35
C LYS A 275 16.85 -5.87 13.11
N ARG A 276 16.24 -5.62 11.93
CA ARG A 276 16.97 -5.26 10.71
C ARG A 276 17.53 -3.85 10.78
N GLN A 277 16.76 -2.89 11.29
CA GLN A 277 17.18 -1.50 11.44
C GLN A 277 18.42 -1.36 12.34
N PHE A 278 18.44 -2.08 13.46
CA PHE A 278 19.46 -1.94 14.49
C PHE A 278 20.53 -3.05 14.49
N GLN A 279 20.55 -3.93 13.48
CA GLN A 279 21.50 -5.06 13.40
C GLN A 279 22.98 -4.63 13.47
N ASN A 280 23.29 -3.43 12.99
CA ASN A 280 24.65 -2.87 12.96
C ASN A 280 24.87 -1.78 14.02
N THR A 281 23.89 -1.54 14.89
CA THR A 281 23.97 -0.54 15.96
C THR A 281 24.54 -1.20 17.22
N PRO A 282 25.64 -0.69 17.80
CA PRO A 282 26.17 -1.23 19.06
C PRO A 282 25.11 -1.26 20.17
N GLY A 283 24.81 -2.46 20.68
CA GLY A 283 23.80 -2.67 21.72
C GLY A 283 22.33 -2.66 21.24
N GLY A 284 22.08 -2.44 19.96
CA GLY A 284 20.74 -2.50 19.37
C GLY A 284 20.14 -3.91 19.37
N PRO A 285 18.80 -4.05 19.30
CA PRO A 285 18.17 -5.35 19.15
C PRO A 285 18.52 -5.97 17.80
N THR A 286 18.96 -7.23 17.81
CA THR A 286 19.24 -8.01 16.59
C THR A 286 18.38 -9.29 16.51
N THR A 287 17.55 -9.53 17.54
CA THR A 287 16.66 -10.69 17.68
C THR A 287 15.38 -10.30 18.42
N ARG A 288 14.28 -11.04 18.23
CA ARG A 288 13.01 -10.85 18.98
C ARG A 288 13.17 -10.91 20.51
N ILE A 289 14.12 -11.71 20.99
CA ILE A 289 14.48 -11.78 22.42
C ILE A 289 15.12 -10.46 22.87
N GLY A 290 16.02 -9.90 22.05
CA GLY A 290 16.61 -8.58 22.28
C GLY A 290 15.56 -7.46 22.25
N GLU A 291 14.60 -7.53 21.32
CA GLU A 291 13.46 -6.59 21.27
C GLU A 291 12.65 -6.61 22.57
N SER A 292 12.32 -7.81 23.05
CA SER A 292 11.61 -7.99 24.32
C SER A 292 12.39 -7.45 25.53
N TYR A 293 13.71 -7.57 25.56
CA TYR A 293 14.54 -6.95 26.61
C TYR A 293 14.43 -5.41 26.58
N TRP A 294 14.49 -4.81 25.39
CA TRP A 294 14.38 -3.36 25.23
C TRP A 294 12.99 -2.83 25.63
N PHE A 295 11.91 -3.55 25.31
CA PHE A 295 10.57 -3.23 25.82
C PHE A 295 10.51 -3.24 27.35
N ARG A 296 10.98 -4.32 27.98
CA ARG A 296 11.01 -4.43 29.45
C ARG A 296 11.82 -3.32 30.09
N ARG A 297 12.99 -3.00 29.54
CA ARG A 297 13.86 -1.92 30.03
C ARG A 297 13.16 -0.56 29.97
N ALA A 298 12.48 -0.26 28.87
CA ALA A 298 11.75 1.00 28.68
C ALA A 298 10.62 1.15 29.69
N TYR A 299 9.78 0.11 29.82
CA TYR A 299 8.64 0.16 30.73
C TYR A 299 9.01 0.06 32.21
N ASP A 300 10.09 -0.66 32.57
CA ASP A 300 10.62 -0.64 33.93
C ASP A 300 11.12 0.76 34.32
N SER A 301 11.76 1.47 33.38
CA SER A 301 12.19 2.86 33.57
C SER A 301 10.98 3.80 33.77
N ALA A 302 9.96 3.69 32.92
CA ALA A 302 8.72 4.45 33.06
C ALA A 302 8.00 4.14 34.37
N ARG A 303 7.94 2.86 34.78
CA ARG A 303 7.33 2.43 36.05
C ARG A 303 8.01 3.07 37.26
N ARG A 304 9.34 3.19 37.25
CA ARG A 304 10.09 3.89 38.31
C ARG A 304 9.70 5.36 38.39
N VAL A 305 9.65 6.06 37.25
CA VAL A 305 9.23 7.47 37.18
C VAL A 305 7.80 7.64 37.69
N ARG A 306 6.86 6.79 37.25
CA ARG A 306 5.47 6.78 37.73
C ARG A 306 5.40 6.65 39.25
N GLY A 307 6.15 5.69 39.81
CA GLY A 307 6.19 5.48 41.26
C GLY A 307 6.79 6.65 42.05
N GLU A 308 7.75 7.37 41.49
CA GLU A 308 8.27 8.61 42.09
C GLU A 308 7.24 9.73 42.08
N GLN A 309 6.52 9.89 40.96
CA GLN A 309 5.43 10.86 40.83
C GLN A 309 4.30 10.58 41.82
N ASP A 310 3.88 9.31 41.95
CA ASP A 310 2.80 8.91 42.86
C ASP A 310 3.19 9.17 44.32
N ARG A 311 4.41 8.81 44.72
CA ARG A 311 4.95 9.10 46.06
C ARG A 311 5.03 10.60 46.35
N TRP A 312 5.37 11.41 45.35
CA TRP A 312 5.38 12.87 45.48
C TRP A 312 3.96 13.41 45.71
N CYS A 313 2.98 12.93 44.94
CA CYS A 313 1.57 13.32 45.09
C CYS A 313 0.98 12.91 46.45
N GLU A 314 1.29 11.71 46.94
CA GLU A 314 0.89 11.27 48.27
C GLU A 314 1.52 12.16 49.37
N ALA A 315 2.80 12.50 49.24
CA ALA A 315 3.48 13.34 50.22
C ALA A 315 2.87 14.76 50.31
N VAL A 316 2.59 15.40 49.17
CA VAL A 316 2.04 16.76 49.18
C VAL A 316 0.60 16.79 49.67
N THR A 317 -0.23 15.79 49.32
CA THR A 317 -1.63 15.70 49.76
C THR A 317 -1.77 15.37 51.24
N THR A 318 -0.79 14.67 51.83
CA THR A 318 -0.72 14.39 53.28
C THR A 318 -0.06 15.49 54.10
N GLY A 319 0.22 16.65 53.50
CA GLY A 319 0.79 17.82 54.20
C GLY A 319 2.26 17.66 54.58
N ARG A 320 2.99 16.71 53.98
CA ARG A 320 4.43 16.54 54.23
C ARG A 320 5.21 17.70 53.60
N PHE A 321 6.31 18.06 54.26
CA PHE A 321 7.22 19.08 53.75
C PHE A 321 7.88 18.63 52.44
N MET A 322 7.74 19.44 51.39
CA MET A 322 8.30 19.16 50.07
C MET A 322 9.61 19.92 49.87
N SER A 323 10.69 19.17 49.66
CA SER A 323 12.04 19.70 49.39
C SER A 323 12.53 19.43 47.97
N ARG A 324 11.75 18.72 47.15
CA ARG A 324 12.09 18.36 45.78
C ARG A 324 10.90 18.64 44.86
N GLU A 325 11.20 19.07 43.65
CA GLU A 325 10.22 19.26 42.57
C GLU A 325 9.49 17.95 42.23
N TYR A 326 8.33 18.07 41.58
CA TYR A 326 7.64 16.93 40.99
C TYR A 326 8.58 16.16 40.04
N PRO A 327 8.71 14.83 40.13
CA PRO A 327 9.60 14.07 39.26
C PRO A 327 9.20 14.19 37.79
N ARG A 328 10.09 14.80 36.98
CA ARG A 328 9.90 15.03 35.55
C ARG A 328 10.83 14.11 34.75
N SER A 329 10.31 13.55 33.66
CA SER A 329 11.13 12.84 32.68
C SER A 329 10.57 13.08 31.28
N LEU A 330 11.26 13.89 30.47
CA LEU A 330 10.86 14.09 29.07
C LEU A 330 10.91 12.77 28.30
N GLU A 331 11.94 11.97 28.57
CA GLU A 331 12.17 10.68 27.92
C GLU A 331 11.04 9.68 28.20
N TRP A 332 10.58 9.56 29.44
CA TRP A 332 9.67 8.48 29.84
C TRP A 332 8.23 8.91 30.10
N GLN A 333 7.89 10.21 30.02
CA GLN A 333 6.54 10.68 30.37
C GLN A 333 5.45 10.02 29.55
N THR A 334 5.63 9.86 28.23
CA THR A 334 4.64 9.18 27.38
C THR A 334 4.37 7.75 27.84
N LEU A 335 5.39 6.99 28.22
CA LEU A 335 5.21 5.63 28.74
C LEU A 335 4.61 5.62 30.15
N VAL A 336 4.90 6.63 30.98
CA VAL A 336 4.19 6.83 32.25
C VAL A 336 2.70 7.04 32.00
N ASP A 337 2.34 7.82 30.99
CA ASP A 337 0.94 8.10 30.63
C ASP A 337 0.24 6.84 30.07
N VAL A 338 0.96 5.98 29.32
CA VAL A 338 0.48 4.64 28.94
C VAL A 338 0.19 3.80 30.18
N LEU A 339 1.12 3.75 31.14
CA LEU A 339 0.98 3.03 32.41
C LEU A 339 -0.14 3.60 33.31
N ARG A 340 -0.67 4.80 33.00
CA ARG A 340 -1.84 5.39 33.68
C ARG A 340 -3.15 5.13 32.92
N GLY A 341 -3.08 4.64 31.67
CA GLY A 341 -4.23 4.43 30.80
C GLY A 341 -4.67 5.68 30.04
N ASP A 342 -3.79 6.68 29.88
CA ASP A 342 -4.10 7.95 29.22
C ASP A 342 -3.79 7.95 27.71
N VAL A 343 -3.17 6.88 27.19
CA VAL A 343 -2.67 6.80 25.81
C VAL A 343 -3.16 5.51 25.16
N LYS A 344 -3.69 5.61 23.93
CA LYS A 344 -4.05 4.47 23.09
C LYS A 344 -2.79 3.90 22.42
N VAL A 345 -2.45 2.66 22.75
CA VAL A 345 -1.25 1.99 22.21
C VAL A 345 -1.60 1.27 20.90
N ASN A 346 -0.84 1.59 19.87
CA ASN A 346 -0.92 1.04 18.52
C ASN A 346 0.37 0.28 18.23
N VAL A 347 0.31 -1.04 18.05
CA VAL A 347 1.51 -1.88 17.91
C VAL A 347 1.57 -2.49 16.52
N HIS A 348 2.60 -2.16 15.75
CA HIS A 348 2.94 -2.87 14.52
C HIS A 348 3.54 -4.24 14.83
N GLY A 349 3.04 -5.28 14.19
CA GLY A 349 3.58 -6.63 14.28
C GLY A 349 2.80 -7.56 13.36
N TYR A 350 3.36 -8.69 12.96
CA TYR A 350 2.72 -9.55 11.96
C TYR A 350 2.52 -10.98 12.45
N GLU A 351 3.58 -11.62 12.95
CA GLU A 351 3.55 -13.04 13.35
C GLU A 351 2.93 -13.25 14.73
N SER A 352 2.43 -14.46 14.97
CA SER A 352 1.76 -14.82 16.21
C SER A 352 2.69 -14.73 17.43
N GLU A 353 3.98 -15.09 17.31
CA GLU A 353 4.93 -14.96 18.43
C GLU A 353 5.24 -13.50 18.79
N ASP A 354 5.27 -12.60 17.80
CA ASP A 354 5.48 -11.16 18.01
C ASP A 354 4.28 -10.55 18.72
N ILE A 355 3.07 -10.95 18.29
CA ILE A 355 1.81 -10.55 18.92
C ILE A 355 1.78 -11.05 20.37
N LEU A 356 2.01 -12.34 20.62
CA LEU A 356 1.98 -12.90 21.98
C LEU A 356 3.02 -12.23 22.89
N ALA A 357 4.23 -11.96 22.40
CA ALA A 357 5.26 -11.28 23.18
C ALA A 357 4.81 -9.87 23.62
N VAL A 358 4.17 -9.09 22.75
CA VAL A 358 3.69 -7.76 23.16
C VAL A 358 2.47 -7.83 24.08
N LEU A 359 1.62 -8.85 23.95
CA LEU A 359 0.55 -9.12 24.92
C LEU A 359 1.12 -9.46 26.30
N ASP A 360 2.17 -10.27 26.36
CA ASP A 360 2.86 -10.58 27.62
C ASP A 360 3.48 -9.33 28.27
N HIS A 361 4.08 -8.43 27.47
CA HIS A 361 4.58 -7.16 27.98
C HIS A 361 3.45 -6.26 28.50
N ALA A 362 2.30 -6.26 27.82
CA ALA A 362 1.11 -5.53 28.27
C ALA A 362 0.61 -6.04 29.63
N ASP A 363 0.56 -7.36 29.81
CA ASP A 363 0.18 -8.01 31.07
C ASP A 363 1.25 -7.78 32.17
N GLU A 364 2.55 -7.84 31.83
CA GLU A 364 3.68 -7.64 32.76
C GLU A 364 3.68 -6.23 33.39
N PHE A 365 3.39 -5.21 32.59
CA PHE A 365 3.45 -3.80 33.02
C PHE A 365 2.08 -3.17 33.30
N GLY A 366 0.99 -3.83 32.92
CA GLY A 366 -0.38 -3.41 33.19
C GLY A 366 -0.85 -2.26 32.32
N PHE A 367 -0.70 -2.38 31.00
CA PHE A 367 -1.27 -1.42 30.02
C PHE A 367 -2.14 -2.13 28.97
N ASN A 368 -3.01 -1.38 28.29
CA ASN A 368 -3.90 -1.92 27.28
C ASN A 368 -3.40 -1.58 25.86
N ILE A 369 -3.51 -2.54 24.95
CA ILE A 369 -3.30 -2.34 23.51
C ILE A 369 -4.66 -2.00 22.87
N THR A 370 -4.68 -0.96 22.04
CA THR A 370 -5.89 -0.55 21.31
C THR A 370 -6.01 -1.29 19.99
N ALA A 371 -4.92 -1.33 19.24
CA ALA A 371 -4.87 -1.96 17.94
C ALA A 371 -3.52 -2.62 17.67
N LEU A 372 -3.56 -3.79 17.04
CA LEU A 372 -2.41 -4.40 16.39
C LEU A 372 -2.45 -4.03 14.90
N HIS A 373 -1.38 -3.40 14.43
CA HIS A 373 -1.24 -2.92 13.07
C HIS A 373 -0.57 -4.00 12.22
N HIS A 374 -1.22 -4.26 11.10
CA HIS A 374 -1.07 -5.31 10.11
C HIS A 374 -1.46 -6.70 10.63
N ALA A 375 -0.71 -7.25 11.59
CA ALA A 375 -1.03 -8.47 12.34
C ALA A 375 -1.61 -9.60 11.48
N LEU A 376 -1.00 -9.85 10.32
CA LEU A 376 -1.57 -10.69 9.26
C LEU A 376 -1.69 -12.17 9.63
N HIS A 377 -1.01 -12.63 10.69
CA HIS A 377 -1.16 -13.96 11.28
C HIS A 377 -1.94 -13.97 12.61
N SER A 378 -2.68 -12.89 12.91
CA SER A 378 -3.46 -12.76 14.15
C SER A 378 -4.62 -13.75 14.24
N ASP A 379 -5.07 -14.32 13.13
CA ASP A 379 -6.12 -15.34 13.12
C ASP A 379 -5.71 -16.63 13.86
N GLN A 380 -4.40 -16.90 13.97
CA GLN A 380 -3.81 -17.99 14.76
C GLN A 380 -3.93 -17.77 16.27
N VAL A 381 -4.00 -16.51 16.72
CA VAL A 381 -4.08 -16.11 18.15
C VAL A 381 -5.34 -15.30 18.45
N ALA A 382 -6.36 -15.45 17.61
CA ALA A 382 -7.63 -14.74 17.64
C ALA A 382 -8.33 -14.76 19.00
N SER A 383 -8.26 -15.88 19.73
CA SER A 383 -8.86 -16.02 21.07
C SER A 383 -8.25 -15.02 22.07
N GLU A 384 -6.92 -14.88 22.08
CA GLU A 384 -6.23 -13.98 23.02
C GLU A 384 -6.48 -12.51 22.70
N ILE A 385 -6.61 -12.19 21.40
CA ILE A 385 -6.94 -10.85 20.90
C ILE A 385 -8.39 -10.50 21.26
N GLY A 386 -9.33 -11.40 20.96
CA GLY A 386 -10.75 -11.23 21.24
C GLY A 386 -11.04 -11.05 22.73
N ARG A 387 -10.40 -11.85 23.60
CA ARG A 387 -10.55 -11.72 25.07
C ARG A 387 -10.13 -10.35 25.60
N ARG A 388 -9.18 -9.68 24.95
CA ARG A 388 -8.67 -8.36 25.33
C ARG A 388 -9.38 -7.21 24.61
N GLY A 389 -10.29 -7.51 23.68
CA GLY A 389 -10.99 -6.49 22.89
C GLY A 389 -10.07 -5.67 21.98
N ILE A 390 -8.96 -6.27 21.53
CA ILE A 390 -7.97 -5.62 20.67
C ILE A 390 -8.45 -5.67 19.22
N ALA A 391 -8.36 -4.54 18.51
CA ALA A 391 -8.67 -4.47 17.09
C ALA A 391 -7.45 -4.79 16.22
N ILE A 392 -7.70 -5.23 14.99
CA ILE A 392 -6.68 -5.42 13.97
C ILE A 392 -6.80 -4.33 12.91
N VAL A 393 -5.68 -3.71 12.52
CA VAL A 393 -5.63 -2.65 11.50
C VAL A 393 -4.72 -3.11 10.38
N GLY A 394 -5.23 -3.66 9.28
CA GLY A 394 -4.40 -4.35 8.30
C GLY A 394 -4.75 -4.09 6.85
N PHE A 395 -4.14 -4.90 5.99
CA PHE A 395 -4.34 -4.89 4.55
C PHE A 395 -5.23 -6.06 4.14
N SER A 396 -5.83 -5.96 2.97
CA SER A 396 -6.54 -7.05 2.30
C SER A 396 -5.60 -7.83 1.38
N ASP A 397 -4.65 -7.14 0.74
CA ASP A 397 -3.82 -7.72 -0.30
C ASP A 397 -2.36 -7.29 -0.31
N SER A 398 -1.79 -6.76 0.78
CA SER A 398 -0.35 -6.48 0.90
C SER A 398 0.37 -7.55 1.74
N TRP A 399 1.11 -8.44 1.08
CA TRP A 399 1.74 -9.64 1.65
C TRP A 399 2.95 -10.13 0.83
N GLY A 400 3.76 -11.02 1.41
CA GLY A 400 4.78 -11.80 0.70
C GLY A 400 6.13 -11.15 0.42
N ASP A 401 6.36 -9.90 0.85
CA ASP A 401 7.64 -9.21 0.63
C ASP A 401 8.73 -9.54 1.69
N LYS A 402 8.32 -10.09 2.84
CA LYS A 402 9.12 -10.49 4.01
C LYS A 402 8.64 -11.83 4.55
N LYS A 403 9.46 -12.51 5.36
CA LYS A 403 9.07 -13.75 6.02
C LYS A 403 7.85 -13.56 6.92
N GLU A 404 7.83 -12.49 7.71
CA GLU A 404 6.69 -12.17 8.60
C GLU A 404 5.38 -11.83 7.86
N LEU A 405 5.40 -11.63 6.53
CA LEU A 405 4.22 -11.44 5.68
C LEU A 405 3.97 -12.59 4.71
N TYR A 406 4.77 -13.65 4.80
CA TYR A 406 4.78 -14.69 3.81
C TYR A 406 3.57 -15.61 4.01
N ASN A 407 2.97 -16.04 2.90
CA ASN A 407 1.81 -16.91 2.90
C ASN A 407 0.60 -16.38 3.70
N VAL A 408 0.33 -15.08 3.61
CA VAL A 408 -0.91 -14.48 4.14
C VAL A 408 -2.02 -14.70 3.12
N SER A 409 -3.20 -15.08 3.59
CA SER A 409 -4.38 -15.28 2.74
C SER A 409 -5.26 -14.02 2.72
N SER A 410 -5.79 -13.66 1.56
CA SER A 410 -6.61 -12.47 1.31
C SER A 410 -8.00 -12.58 1.91
N TYR A 411 -8.42 -13.79 2.31
CA TYR A 411 -9.63 -14.02 3.11
C TYR A 411 -9.45 -13.62 4.58
N PHE A 412 -8.27 -13.17 4.98
CA PHE A 412 -7.95 -12.78 6.36
C PHE A 412 -8.98 -11.81 6.97
N PRO A 413 -9.42 -10.72 6.30
CA PRO A 413 -10.48 -9.85 6.84
C PRO A 413 -11.80 -10.60 7.11
N ALA A 414 -12.21 -11.51 6.21
CA ALA A 414 -13.41 -12.32 6.38
C ALA A 414 -13.30 -13.26 7.59
N ARG A 415 -12.15 -13.94 7.74
CA ARG A 415 -11.86 -14.82 8.88
C ARG A 415 -11.88 -14.08 10.22
N LEU A 416 -11.40 -12.83 10.28
CA LEU A 416 -11.48 -12.01 11.49
C LEU A 416 -12.93 -11.65 11.84
N ALA A 417 -13.72 -11.26 10.83
CA ALA A 417 -15.13 -10.91 11.01
C ALA A 417 -15.96 -12.10 11.51
N GLU A 418 -15.73 -13.31 10.99
CA GLU A 418 -16.36 -14.56 11.45
C GLU A 418 -16.07 -14.86 12.93
N LYS A 419 -14.86 -14.51 13.40
CA LYS A 419 -14.43 -14.66 14.79
C LYS A 419 -14.86 -13.50 15.69
N GLY A 420 -15.58 -12.51 15.17
CA GLY A 420 -16.03 -11.33 15.91
C GLY A 420 -14.89 -10.40 16.33
N ILE A 421 -13.72 -10.47 15.67
CA ILE A 421 -12.59 -9.57 15.93
C ILE A 421 -12.80 -8.27 15.15
N PRO A 422 -12.77 -7.10 15.82
CA PRO A 422 -12.86 -5.83 15.12
C PRO A 422 -11.67 -5.64 14.17
N PHE A 423 -11.95 -5.23 12.94
CA PHE A 423 -10.94 -5.03 11.91
C PHE A 423 -11.14 -3.71 11.16
N VAL A 424 -10.02 -3.05 10.84
CA VAL A 424 -9.94 -1.80 10.08
C VAL A 424 -8.96 -1.97 8.93
N LEU A 425 -9.32 -1.42 7.78
CA LEU A 425 -8.47 -1.42 6.59
C LEU A 425 -7.63 -0.15 6.51
N THR A 426 -6.41 -0.28 6.00
CA THR A 426 -5.48 0.83 5.80
C THR A 426 -4.64 0.65 4.53
N ARG A 427 -4.11 1.75 4.01
CA ARG A 427 -3.09 1.75 2.94
C ARG A 427 -1.67 1.95 3.47
N ASP A 428 -1.51 2.25 4.76
CA ASP A 428 -0.21 2.55 5.38
C ASP A 428 0.57 3.59 4.56
N HIS A 429 -0.12 4.61 4.05
CA HIS A 429 0.45 5.54 3.08
C HIS A 429 1.77 6.12 3.60
N PRO A 430 2.85 6.15 2.78
CA PRO A 430 2.93 5.85 1.35
C PRO A 430 3.38 4.41 1.01
N ALA A 431 3.26 3.44 1.91
CA ALA A 431 3.56 2.04 1.58
C ALA A 431 2.71 1.57 0.39
N THR A 432 1.42 1.90 0.42
CA THR A 432 0.56 1.88 -0.75
C THR A 432 -0.17 3.23 -0.89
N HIS A 433 -0.74 3.49 -2.07
CA HIS A 433 -1.31 4.79 -2.41
C HIS A 433 -2.58 5.09 -1.59
N GLY A 434 -2.54 6.13 -0.74
CA GLY A 434 -3.57 6.43 0.26
C GLY A 434 -4.91 6.95 -0.28
N GLN A 435 -4.92 7.55 -1.47
CA GLN A 435 -6.17 7.93 -2.17
C GLN A 435 -7.11 6.75 -2.39
N TRP A 436 -6.58 5.53 -2.44
CA TRP A 436 -7.35 4.33 -2.79
C TRP A 436 -7.69 3.49 -1.57
N LEU A 437 -7.94 4.10 -0.40
CA LEU A 437 -8.35 3.37 0.81
C LEU A 437 -9.61 2.51 0.58
N VAL A 438 -10.58 2.98 -0.21
CA VAL A 438 -11.78 2.20 -0.54
C VAL A 438 -11.46 0.92 -1.33
N TYR A 439 -10.34 0.89 -2.05
CA TYR A 439 -9.90 -0.28 -2.82
C TYR A 439 -9.58 -1.47 -1.91
N GLU A 440 -9.07 -1.23 -0.70
CA GLU A 440 -8.90 -2.29 0.30
C GLU A 440 -10.25 -2.94 0.62
N ALA A 441 -11.28 -2.12 0.88
CA ALA A 441 -12.62 -2.64 1.18
C ALA A 441 -13.21 -3.42 0.00
N GLN A 442 -12.90 -3.01 -1.23
CA GLN A 442 -13.30 -3.71 -2.44
C GLN A 442 -12.66 -5.11 -2.54
N ILE A 443 -11.35 -5.21 -2.31
CA ILE A 443 -10.64 -6.50 -2.31
C ILE A 443 -11.13 -7.39 -1.17
N ALA A 444 -11.28 -6.87 0.04
CA ALA A 444 -11.80 -7.65 1.16
C ALA A 444 -13.19 -8.23 0.83
N ARG A 445 -14.05 -7.45 0.16
CA ARG A 445 -15.36 -7.92 -0.32
C ARG A 445 -15.24 -9.00 -1.40
N HIS A 446 -14.25 -8.90 -2.29
CA HIS A 446 -13.96 -9.94 -3.28
C HIS A 446 -13.57 -11.27 -2.61
N PHE A 447 -12.78 -11.20 -1.54
CA PHE A 447 -12.35 -12.36 -0.73
C PHE A 447 -13.26 -12.63 0.48
N GLY A 448 -14.58 -12.47 0.29
CA GLY A 448 -15.59 -13.02 1.20
C GLY A 448 -16.04 -12.15 2.37
N LEU A 449 -15.44 -10.96 2.59
CA LEU A 449 -15.95 -10.06 3.63
C LEU A 449 -17.31 -9.50 3.25
N GLY A 450 -18.30 -9.58 4.14
CA GLY A 450 -19.63 -9.01 3.88
C GLY A 450 -19.58 -7.49 3.63
N GLU A 451 -20.42 -6.99 2.72
CA GLU A 451 -20.44 -5.58 2.28
C GLU A 451 -20.49 -4.58 3.44
N GLY A 452 -21.40 -4.79 4.40
CA GLY A 452 -21.51 -3.92 5.57
C GLY A 452 -20.23 -3.90 6.41
N PHE A 453 -19.52 -5.02 6.56
CA PHE A 453 -18.24 -5.06 7.28
C PHE A 453 -17.13 -4.37 6.48
N ALA A 454 -17.06 -4.59 5.17
CA ALA A 454 -16.08 -3.94 4.30
C ALA A 454 -16.19 -2.41 4.38
N LEU A 455 -17.40 -1.86 4.28
CA LEU A 455 -17.64 -0.43 4.38
C LEU A 455 -17.40 0.11 5.80
N ARG A 456 -17.86 -0.59 6.84
CA ARG A 456 -17.61 -0.20 8.25
C ARG A 456 -16.12 -0.09 8.57
N SER A 457 -15.30 -0.97 7.99
CA SER A 457 -13.85 -1.05 8.26
C SER A 457 -13.06 0.20 7.84
N VAL A 458 -13.62 1.07 7.00
CA VAL A 458 -13.02 2.34 6.56
C VAL A 458 -13.82 3.57 7.01
N MET A 459 -14.82 3.40 7.88
CA MET A 459 -15.71 4.47 8.37
C MET A 459 -15.93 4.41 9.90
N ALA A 460 -16.97 3.72 10.37
CA ALA A 460 -17.35 3.75 11.78
C ALA A 460 -16.35 3.05 12.71
N GLU A 461 -15.73 1.97 12.25
CA GLU A 461 -14.80 1.19 13.07
C GLU A 461 -13.52 1.97 13.43
N PRO A 462 -12.80 2.60 12.48
CA PRO A 462 -11.70 3.49 12.83
C PRO A 462 -12.15 4.70 13.69
N ALA A 463 -13.33 5.30 13.44
CA ALA A 463 -13.83 6.39 14.30
C ALA A 463 -13.95 5.96 15.77
N ARG A 464 -14.49 4.76 16.03
CA ARG A 464 -14.63 4.17 17.36
C ARG A 464 -13.27 3.94 18.03
N LEU A 465 -12.30 3.38 17.31
CA LEU A 465 -10.96 3.11 17.85
C LEU A 465 -10.18 4.39 18.17
N LEU A 466 -10.41 5.47 17.41
CA LEU A 466 -9.87 6.79 17.70
C LEU A 466 -10.57 7.52 18.86
N GLY A 467 -11.72 7.02 19.33
CA GLY A 467 -12.56 7.71 20.31
C GLY A 467 -13.24 8.96 19.74
N LEU A 468 -13.61 8.91 18.46
CA LEU A 468 -14.20 10.00 17.68
C LEU A 468 -15.55 9.61 17.05
N ASP A 469 -16.16 8.50 17.48
CA ASP A 469 -17.48 8.02 17.04
C ASP A 469 -18.66 8.90 17.51
N ASN A 470 -18.38 9.94 18.29
CA ASN A 470 -19.28 11.05 18.60
C ASN A 470 -19.12 12.26 17.65
N ARG A 471 -18.22 12.19 16.65
CA ARG A 471 -17.90 13.30 15.74
C ARG A 471 -17.84 12.90 14.27
N ILE A 472 -17.25 11.75 13.95
CA ILE A 472 -16.99 11.31 12.58
C ILE A 472 -17.41 9.85 12.37
N GLY A 473 -17.31 9.36 11.13
CA GLY A 473 -17.65 7.99 10.76
C GLY A 473 -19.15 7.75 10.53
N PHE A 474 -20.01 8.76 10.74
CA PHE A 474 -21.46 8.69 10.52
C PHE A 474 -22.01 10.00 9.95
N VAL A 475 -23.07 9.90 9.13
CA VAL A 475 -23.88 11.05 8.72
C VAL A 475 -25.05 11.17 9.71
N ARG A 476 -24.86 11.97 10.77
CA ARG A 476 -25.83 12.16 11.86
C ARG A 476 -25.84 13.61 12.34
N PRO A 477 -26.99 14.18 12.74
CA PRO A 477 -27.04 15.54 13.27
C PRO A 477 -26.04 15.77 14.44
N GLY A 478 -25.30 16.88 14.40
CA GLY A 478 -24.30 17.28 15.39
C GLY A 478 -22.88 16.72 15.16
N TYR A 479 -22.73 15.80 14.21
CA TYR A 479 -21.44 15.26 13.78
C TYR A 479 -20.76 16.21 12.80
N ASP A 480 -19.44 16.13 12.68
CA ASP A 480 -18.67 16.87 11.66
C ASP A 480 -19.21 16.55 10.27
N ALA A 481 -19.40 17.57 9.43
CA ALA A 481 -19.90 17.43 8.07
C ALA A 481 -18.82 16.92 7.10
N ASP A 482 -18.33 15.71 7.36
CA ASP A 482 -17.40 14.97 6.52
C ASP A 482 -18.20 14.01 5.62
N LEU A 483 -18.28 14.31 4.32
CA LEU A 483 -19.20 13.65 3.39
C LEU A 483 -18.52 13.37 2.04
N VAL A 484 -18.81 12.21 1.44
CA VAL A 484 -18.34 11.85 0.11
C VAL A 484 -19.53 11.50 -0.78
N VAL A 485 -19.62 12.14 -1.95
CA VAL A 485 -20.59 11.79 -3.01
C VAL A 485 -19.86 10.94 -4.04
N TRP A 486 -20.41 9.80 -4.46
CA TRP A 486 -19.74 8.85 -5.34
C TRP A 486 -20.35 8.78 -6.74
N ASN A 487 -19.53 8.49 -7.76
CA ASN A 487 -19.98 8.32 -9.14
C ASN A 487 -20.64 6.96 -9.41
N ARG A 488 -20.46 5.98 -8.53
CA ARG A 488 -21.02 4.62 -8.54
C ARG A 488 -20.96 4.06 -7.12
N HIS A 489 -21.38 2.81 -6.93
CA HIS A 489 -21.27 2.17 -5.62
C HIS A 489 -19.81 2.11 -5.14
N PRO A 490 -19.47 2.47 -3.88
CA PRO A 490 -18.08 2.56 -3.41
C PRO A 490 -17.30 1.24 -3.49
N LEU A 491 -17.98 0.08 -3.46
CA LEU A 491 -17.34 -1.23 -3.59
C LEU A 491 -17.16 -1.74 -5.04
N ARG A 492 -17.37 -0.89 -6.05
CA ARG A 492 -17.13 -1.23 -7.47
C ARG A 492 -15.75 -0.78 -7.94
N VAL A 493 -15.17 -1.50 -8.91
CA VAL A 493 -13.88 -1.13 -9.52
C VAL A 493 -13.96 0.31 -10.05
N GLY A 494 -12.94 1.12 -9.74
CA GLY A 494 -12.84 2.50 -10.20
C GLY A 494 -13.85 3.48 -9.59
N ALA A 495 -14.53 3.13 -8.50
CA ALA A 495 -15.38 4.06 -7.77
C ALA A 495 -14.59 5.33 -7.38
N THR A 496 -15.11 6.48 -7.80
CA THR A 496 -14.43 7.78 -7.71
C THR A 496 -15.35 8.80 -7.02
N PRO A 497 -14.85 9.57 -6.03
CA PRO A 497 -15.61 10.66 -5.44
C PRO A 497 -15.96 11.75 -6.45
N LEU A 498 -17.21 12.18 -6.49
CA LEU A 498 -17.69 13.36 -7.24
C LEU A 498 -17.50 14.64 -6.45
N GLU A 499 -17.79 14.63 -5.15
CA GLU A 499 -17.48 15.71 -4.22
C GLU A 499 -17.01 15.14 -2.88
N VAL A 500 -16.10 15.86 -2.23
CA VAL A 500 -15.67 15.58 -0.85
C VAL A 500 -15.84 16.85 -0.03
N TYR A 501 -16.46 16.69 1.13
CA TYR A 501 -16.63 17.74 2.14
C TYR A 501 -15.87 17.35 3.39
N ILE A 502 -15.13 18.31 3.95
CA ILE A 502 -14.42 18.17 5.23
C ILE A 502 -14.83 19.35 6.09
N ASP A 503 -15.36 19.08 7.28
CA ASP A 503 -15.95 20.10 8.16
C ASP A 503 -16.93 21.01 7.39
N GLY A 504 -17.75 20.43 6.51
CA GLY A 504 -18.76 21.13 5.70
C GLY A 504 -18.24 21.97 4.55
N ALA A 505 -16.92 22.15 4.43
CA ALA A 505 -16.29 22.83 3.29
C ALA A 505 -16.03 21.83 2.15
N ARG A 506 -16.44 22.17 0.92
CA ARG A 506 -16.14 21.35 -0.26
C ARG A 506 -14.65 21.45 -0.59
N THR A 507 -13.91 20.37 -0.37
CA THR A 507 -12.47 20.29 -0.67
C THR A 507 -12.20 19.74 -2.06
N VAL A 508 -13.13 18.98 -2.62
CA VAL A 508 -13.00 18.31 -3.92
C VAL A 508 -14.29 18.46 -4.72
N ARG A 509 -14.17 18.71 -6.02
CA ARG A 509 -15.26 18.63 -6.99
C ARG A 509 -14.72 18.05 -8.29
N ALA A 510 -15.24 16.89 -8.69
CA ALA A 510 -14.85 16.22 -9.92
C ALA A 510 -15.25 17.03 -11.17
N PRO A 511 -14.50 16.89 -12.27
CA PRO A 511 -14.87 17.45 -13.58
C PRO A 511 -16.24 16.98 -14.05
N GLU A 512 -16.93 17.82 -14.83
CA GLU A 512 -18.29 17.57 -15.34
C GLU A 512 -18.41 16.27 -16.15
N SER A 513 -17.34 15.85 -16.84
CA SER A 513 -17.32 14.57 -17.55
C SER A 513 -17.47 13.35 -16.63
N VAL A 514 -16.92 13.41 -15.41
CA VAL A 514 -17.07 12.35 -14.39
C VAL A 514 -18.50 12.32 -13.83
N TRP A 515 -19.15 13.49 -13.73
CA TRP A 515 -20.57 13.60 -13.36
C TRP A 515 -21.51 13.01 -14.40
N LYS A 516 -21.17 13.16 -15.68
CA LYS A 516 -21.94 12.63 -16.81
C LYS A 516 -21.76 11.12 -16.99
N SER A 517 -20.58 10.59 -16.68
CA SER A 517 -20.30 9.15 -16.70
C SER A 517 -20.68 8.42 -15.41
N SER A 518 -21.31 9.12 -14.45
CA SER A 518 -21.79 8.53 -13.21
C SER A 518 -22.89 7.50 -13.49
N GLU A 519 -22.81 6.36 -12.80
CA GLU A 519 -23.90 5.40 -12.75
C GLU A 519 -24.97 5.92 -11.78
N VAL A 520 -26.23 5.83 -12.17
CA VAL A 520 -27.34 6.03 -11.23
C VAL A 520 -27.37 4.82 -10.30
N ALA A 521 -27.66 5.03 -9.01
CA ALA A 521 -27.75 3.93 -8.07
C ALA A 521 -28.79 2.91 -8.52
N THR A 522 -28.33 1.79 -9.06
CA THR A 522 -29.12 0.58 -9.17
C THR A 522 -28.77 -0.26 -7.95
N CYS A 523 -29.75 -0.47 -7.08
CA CYS A 523 -29.69 -1.53 -6.06
C CYS A 523 -29.76 -2.88 -6.78
N SER A 524 -28.74 -3.23 -7.55
CA SER A 524 -28.62 -4.56 -8.13
C SER A 524 -27.79 -5.41 -7.18
N ALA A 525 -28.48 -6.45 -6.71
CA ALA A 525 -28.11 -7.53 -5.81
C ALA A 525 -26.65 -7.98 -5.88
N ASP A 526 -26.11 -8.25 -4.69
CA ASP A 526 -25.04 -9.19 -4.37
C ASP A 526 -24.04 -9.47 -5.50
N GLY A 527 -22.81 -8.99 -5.34
CA GLY A 527 -21.67 -9.51 -6.11
C GLY A 527 -21.67 -11.05 -6.09
N PRO A 528 -21.20 -11.71 -7.17
CA PRO A 528 -21.34 -13.16 -7.37
C PRO A 528 -21.08 -13.97 -6.10
N ARG A 529 -21.91 -15.00 -5.85
CA ARG A 529 -21.76 -15.89 -4.71
C ARG A 529 -20.33 -16.43 -4.66
N SER A 530 -19.72 -16.42 -3.47
CA SER A 530 -18.30 -16.71 -3.26
C SER A 530 -17.88 -18.12 -3.68
N ARG A 531 -18.81 -19.09 -3.74
CA ARG A 531 -18.59 -20.46 -4.21
C ARG A 531 -19.85 -20.98 -4.88
N PRO A 532 -19.74 -21.78 -5.97
CA PRO A 532 -20.85 -22.60 -6.40
C PRO A 532 -21.16 -23.69 -5.36
N SER A 533 -22.37 -24.26 -5.36
CA SER A 533 -22.70 -25.42 -4.51
C SER A 533 -21.81 -26.62 -4.87
N GLU A 534 -21.63 -27.58 -3.94
CA GLU A 534 -20.90 -28.85 -4.19
C GLU A 534 -21.37 -29.57 -5.48
N GLU A 535 -22.59 -29.31 -5.95
CA GLU A 535 -23.16 -29.86 -7.18
C GLU A 535 -22.45 -29.39 -8.48
N VAL A 536 -21.80 -28.22 -8.51
CA VAL A 536 -21.14 -27.68 -9.72
C VAL A 536 -19.75 -28.29 -9.97
N VAL A 537 -19.15 -28.93 -8.95
CA VAL A 537 -17.74 -29.35 -8.94
C VAL A 537 -17.50 -30.72 -9.60
N THR A 538 -18.54 -31.50 -9.92
CA THR A 538 -18.35 -32.89 -10.37
C THR A 538 -18.00 -33.09 -11.86
N ALA A 539 -18.09 -32.05 -12.70
CA ALA A 539 -17.90 -32.19 -14.16
C ALA A 539 -16.51 -31.77 -14.68
N CYS A 540 -15.77 -30.91 -14.00
CA CYS A 540 -14.46 -30.43 -14.44
C CYS A 540 -13.35 -31.06 -13.59
N ARG A 541 -12.31 -31.60 -14.24
CA ARG A 541 -11.11 -32.11 -13.56
C ARG A 541 -9.83 -31.76 -14.35
N PRO A 542 -8.68 -31.59 -13.66
CA PRO A 542 -7.39 -31.45 -14.34
C PRO A 542 -7.09 -32.60 -15.31
N GLY A 543 -6.43 -32.28 -16.42
CA GLY A 543 -6.02 -33.22 -17.47
C GLY A 543 -7.04 -33.47 -18.58
N LEU A 544 -8.27 -32.94 -18.49
CA LEU A 544 -9.25 -33.07 -19.57
C LEU A 544 -8.81 -32.30 -20.82
N SER A 545 -8.78 -32.97 -21.98
CA SER A 545 -8.55 -32.34 -23.30
C SER A 545 -9.83 -32.04 -24.08
N ASP A 546 -10.97 -32.57 -23.61
CA ASP A 546 -12.30 -32.39 -24.18
C ASP A 546 -13.22 -31.83 -23.10
N LEU A 547 -13.89 -30.71 -23.39
CA LEU A 547 -14.79 -30.03 -22.43
C LEU A 547 -15.85 -29.22 -23.19
N VAL A 548 -17.09 -29.26 -22.70
CA VAL A 548 -18.17 -28.37 -23.15
C VAL A 548 -18.47 -27.34 -22.05
N VAL A 549 -18.50 -26.07 -22.39
CA VAL A 549 -18.76 -24.97 -21.44
C VAL A 549 -19.97 -24.20 -21.91
N ARG A 550 -21.05 -24.20 -21.12
CA ARG A 550 -22.32 -23.54 -21.41
C ARG A 550 -22.53 -22.33 -20.50
N GLY A 551 -23.52 -21.49 -20.81
CA GLY A 551 -23.83 -20.30 -20.02
C GLY A 551 -22.85 -19.15 -20.20
N ILE A 552 -22.14 -19.12 -21.34
CA ILE A 552 -21.22 -18.03 -21.67
C ILE A 552 -22.04 -16.83 -22.15
N THR A 553 -21.79 -15.68 -21.53
CA THR A 553 -22.40 -14.39 -21.88
C THR A 553 -21.50 -13.56 -22.78
N HIS A 554 -20.18 -13.64 -22.57
CA HIS A 554 -19.15 -12.92 -23.31
C HIS A 554 -17.97 -13.84 -23.69
N SER A 555 -17.49 -13.77 -24.92
CA SER A 555 -16.25 -14.44 -25.36
C SER A 555 -15.35 -13.49 -26.12
N PHE A 556 -14.06 -13.53 -25.81
CA PHE A 556 -12.98 -12.77 -26.47
C PHE A 556 -11.98 -13.71 -27.17
N VAL A 557 -12.35 -14.98 -27.31
CA VAL A 557 -11.55 -16.01 -27.95
C VAL A 557 -12.17 -16.36 -29.31
N GLY A 558 -11.36 -16.27 -30.36
CA GLY A 558 -11.74 -16.64 -31.72
C GLY A 558 -11.74 -18.14 -31.95
N ASP A 559 -12.21 -18.57 -33.13
CA ASP A 559 -12.29 -19.99 -33.48
C ASP A 559 -10.89 -20.67 -33.59
N ASP A 560 -9.81 -19.90 -33.66
CA ASP A 560 -8.42 -20.38 -33.65
C ASP A 560 -7.83 -20.50 -32.23
N GLY A 561 -8.61 -20.19 -31.20
CA GLY A 561 -8.22 -20.21 -29.79
C GLY A 561 -7.38 -19.00 -29.35
N THR A 562 -7.25 -17.96 -30.17
CA THR A 562 -6.52 -16.74 -29.83
C THR A 562 -7.47 -15.57 -29.56
N ARG A 563 -6.91 -14.41 -29.19
CA ARG A 563 -7.64 -13.17 -28.90
C ARG A 563 -8.42 -12.66 -30.13
N GLY A 564 -9.72 -12.93 -30.19
CA GLY A 564 -10.66 -12.49 -31.23
C GLY A 564 -11.61 -11.40 -30.74
N GLU A 565 -12.43 -10.80 -31.62
CA GLU A 565 -13.42 -9.79 -31.24
C GLU A 565 -14.42 -10.27 -30.19
N GLU A 566 -15.00 -9.35 -29.40
CA GLU A 566 -15.99 -9.69 -28.39
C GLU A 566 -17.27 -10.23 -29.04
N VAL A 567 -17.65 -11.44 -28.65
CA VAL A 567 -18.92 -12.07 -29.01
C VAL A 567 -19.80 -12.10 -27.77
N THR A 568 -21.01 -11.54 -27.88
CA THR A 568 -22.00 -11.50 -26.80
C THR A 568 -23.22 -12.37 -27.13
N GLY A 569 -23.84 -12.97 -26.12
CA GLY A 569 -25.08 -13.74 -26.30
C GLY A 569 -25.60 -14.32 -24.99
N GLY A 570 -26.91 -14.57 -24.87
CA GLY A 570 -27.50 -14.98 -23.60
C GLY A 570 -27.22 -16.42 -23.14
N ASN A 571 -26.62 -17.26 -23.99
CA ASN A 571 -26.28 -18.66 -23.68
C ASN A 571 -25.32 -19.25 -24.73
N LEU A 572 -24.16 -18.63 -24.94
CA LEU A 572 -23.14 -19.17 -25.83
C LEU A 572 -22.54 -20.45 -25.23
N THR A 573 -22.05 -21.33 -26.09
CA THR A 573 -21.36 -22.56 -25.69
C THR A 573 -19.98 -22.62 -26.34
N ALA A 574 -18.95 -22.93 -25.55
CA ALA A 574 -17.62 -23.27 -26.03
C ALA A 574 -17.45 -24.79 -26.06
N VAL A 575 -16.97 -25.32 -27.19
CA VAL A 575 -16.67 -26.73 -27.38
C VAL A 575 -15.17 -26.88 -27.57
N ILE A 576 -14.52 -27.55 -26.63
CA ILE A 576 -13.10 -27.88 -26.65
C ILE A 576 -12.97 -29.36 -26.98
N ARG A 577 -12.18 -29.69 -28.01
CA ARG A 577 -11.89 -31.07 -28.42
C ARG A 577 -10.42 -31.26 -28.77
N HIS A 578 -9.89 -32.42 -28.42
CA HIS A 578 -8.52 -32.83 -28.71
C HIS A 578 -7.49 -31.75 -28.36
N GLY A 579 -7.74 -31.07 -27.24
CA GLY A 579 -6.90 -30.00 -26.74
C GLY A 579 -6.99 -28.67 -27.50
N ARG A 580 -8.08 -28.42 -28.24
CA ARG A 580 -8.28 -27.17 -28.99
C ARG A 580 -9.70 -26.67 -28.87
N VAL A 581 -9.87 -25.34 -28.90
CA VAL A 581 -11.18 -24.72 -29.09
C VAL A 581 -11.65 -25.06 -30.51
N VAL A 582 -12.79 -25.74 -30.62
CA VAL A 582 -13.41 -26.09 -31.90
C VAL A 582 -14.40 -25.02 -32.33
N CYS A 583 -15.18 -24.51 -31.38
CA CYS A 583 -16.22 -23.53 -31.65
C CYS A 583 -16.62 -22.80 -30.37
N ILE A 584 -16.88 -21.50 -30.45
CA ILE A 584 -17.55 -20.73 -29.39
C ILE A 584 -18.72 -19.95 -29.98
N GLY A 585 -19.95 -20.26 -29.54
CA GLY A 585 -21.15 -19.65 -30.10
C GLY A 585 -22.44 -20.36 -29.72
N GLY A 586 -23.56 -19.84 -30.20
CA GLY A 586 -24.87 -20.48 -30.12
C GLY A 586 -25.11 -21.42 -31.30
N GLU A 587 -25.95 -20.99 -32.26
CA GLU A 587 -26.35 -21.81 -33.41
C GLU A 587 -25.19 -22.32 -34.26
N LYS A 588 -24.13 -21.52 -34.46
CA LYS A 588 -22.97 -21.93 -35.26
C LYS A 588 -22.22 -23.13 -34.69
N CYS A 589 -22.38 -23.41 -33.39
CA CYS A 589 -21.74 -24.54 -32.73
C CYS A 589 -22.68 -25.73 -32.50
N ALA A 590 -23.95 -25.68 -32.95
CA ALA A 590 -24.98 -26.66 -32.59
C ALA A 590 -24.57 -28.12 -32.88
N GLU A 591 -23.96 -28.37 -34.04
CA GLU A 591 -23.50 -29.72 -34.41
C GLU A 591 -22.34 -30.18 -33.53
N ALA A 592 -21.32 -29.33 -33.34
CA ALA A 592 -20.18 -29.63 -32.47
C ALA A 592 -20.59 -29.88 -31.02
N ILE A 593 -21.58 -29.12 -30.52
CA ILE A 593 -22.17 -29.30 -29.20
C ILE A 593 -22.85 -30.67 -29.12
N LYS A 594 -23.72 -30.98 -30.08
CA LYS A 594 -24.45 -32.25 -30.11
C LYS A 594 -23.49 -33.44 -30.15
N THR A 595 -22.51 -33.43 -31.06
CA THR A 595 -21.49 -34.48 -31.17
C THR A 595 -20.73 -34.67 -29.87
N ALA A 596 -20.25 -33.59 -29.24
CA ALA A 596 -19.50 -33.68 -27.99
C ALA A 596 -20.34 -34.28 -26.85
N LEU A 597 -21.61 -33.91 -26.75
CA LEU A 597 -22.51 -34.43 -25.70
C LEU A 597 -22.91 -35.88 -25.95
N ASP A 598 -23.17 -36.26 -27.20
CA ASP A 598 -23.47 -37.65 -27.58
C ASP A 598 -22.29 -38.59 -27.28
N GLU A 599 -21.05 -38.06 -27.36
CA GLU A 599 -19.81 -38.76 -27.00
C GLU A 599 -19.50 -38.75 -25.49
N GLY A 600 -20.37 -38.13 -24.67
CA GLY A 600 -20.20 -38.09 -23.22
C GLY A 600 -19.08 -37.16 -22.74
N VAL A 601 -18.71 -36.15 -23.53
CA VAL A 601 -17.73 -35.12 -23.12
C VAL A 601 -18.27 -34.38 -21.90
N ALA A 602 -17.40 -34.18 -20.91
CA ALA A 602 -17.71 -33.43 -19.70
C ALA A 602 -18.28 -32.04 -20.03
N SER A 603 -19.31 -31.61 -19.30
CA SER A 603 -19.95 -30.32 -19.51
C SER A 603 -20.04 -29.54 -18.20
N ILE A 604 -19.62 -28.28 -18.22
CA ILE A 604 -19.90 -27.31 -17.16
C ILE A 604 -20.94 -26.29 -17.63
N ASN A 605 -21.72 -25.77 -16.69
CA ASN A 605 -22.75 -24.76 -16.95
C ASN A 605 -22.51 -23.56 -16.04
N LEU A 606 -22.27 -22.41 -16.65
CA LEU A 606 -22.01 -21.13 -15.98
C LEU A 606 -23.31 -20.32 -15.90
N GLU A 607 -23.36 -19.35 -15.00
CA GLU A 607 -24.50 -18.39 -14.92
C GLU A 607 -24.22 -17.11 -15.72
N ASN A 608 -22.98 -16.64 -15.67
CA ASN A 608 -22.48 -15.42 -16.32
C ASN A 608 -21.04 -15.64 -16.81
N GLY A 609 -20.88 -16.60 -17.72
CA GLY A 609 -19.57 -17.05 -18.18
C GLY A 609 -18.85 -16.05 -19.08
N HIS A 610 -17.59 -15.74 -18.77
CA HIS A 610 -16.71 -14.93 -19.60
C HIS A 610 -15.52 -15.77 -20.07
N VAL A 611 -15.28 -15.84 -21.38
CA VAL A 611 -14.15 -16.59 -21.96
C VAL A 611 -13.12 -15.61 -22.49
N ILE A 612 -11.92 -15.62 -21.92
CA ILE A 612 -10.80 -14.75 -22.33
C ILE A 612 -9.56 -15.59 -22.71
N PRO A 613 -8.68 -15.09 -23.58
CA PRO A 613 -7.33 -15.62 -23.70
C PRO A 613 -6.56 -15.44 -22.38
N GLY A 614 -5.59 -16.31 -22.12
CA GLY A 614 -4.68 -16.15 -20.98
C GLY A 614 -3.93 -14.82 -21.02
N MET A 615 -3.78 -14.19 -19.85
CA MET A 615 -3.12 -12.88 -19.77
C MET A 615 -1.60 -13.02 -19.80
N THR A 616 -0.96 -12.05 -20.45
CA THR A 616 0.50 -11.90 -20.47
C THR A 616 0.84 -10.61 -19.74
N VAL A 617 1.65 -10.67 -18.68
CA VAL A 617 1.99 -9.48 -17.86
C VAL A 617 3.50 -9.32 -17.74
N VAL A 618 3.99 -8.09 -17.86
CA VAL A 618 5.40 -7.76 -17.56
C VAL A 618 5.53 -7.51 -16.07
N THR A 619 6.48 -8.18 -15.43
CA THR A 619 6.73 -8.05 -13.99
C THR A 619 8.14 -7.58 -13.68
N ARG A 620 8.32 -6.99 -12.51
CA ARG A 620 9.65 -6.60 -12.01
C ARG A 620 10.53 -7.79 -11.63
N GLN A 621 9.95 -8.80 -10.99
CA GLN A 621 10.73 -9.79 -10.24
C GLN A 621 10.06 -11.18 -10.08
N HIS A 622 8.86 -11.42 -10.62
CA HIS A 622 8.20 -12.72 -10.46
C HIS A 622 9.00 -13.83 -11.15
N GLY A 623 9.16 -14.95 -10.44
CA GLY A 623 10.04 -16.05 -10.82
C GLY A 623 11.52 -15.83 -10.42
N LEU A 624 11.96 -14.61 -10.10
CA LEU A 624 13.31 -14.34 -9.60
C LEU A 624 13.35 -14.04 -8.10
N VAL A 625 12.23 -13.64 -7.52
CA VAL A 625 12.09 -13.23 -6.12
C VAL A 625 10.90 -13.94 -5.50
N GLU A 626 11.13 -14.54 -4.33
CA GLU A 626 10.06 -15.03 -3.45
C GLU A 626 9.71 -13.97 -2.40
N MET A 627 10.67 -13.62 -1.52
CA MET A 627 10.53 -12.57 -0.51
C MET A 627 11.63 -11.51 -0.72
N ARG A 628 11.24 -10.35 -1.26
CA ARG A 628 12.20 -9.28 -1.63
C ARG A 628 13.14 -8.87 -0.49
N GLN A 629 12.65 -8.82 0.74
CA GLN A 629 13.42 -8.39 1.91
C GLN A 629 14.20 -9.52 2.59
N GLU A 630 14.13 -10.74 2.07
CA GLU A 630 14.92 -11.89 2.52
C GLU A 630 15.93 -12.29 1.42
N PRO A 631 17.20 -11.84 1.51
CA PRO A 631 18.19 -12.02 0.45
C PRO A 631 18.46 -13.47 0.06
N SER A 632 18.19 -14.45 0.93
CA SER A 632 18.36 -15.87 0.59
C SER A 632 17.30 -16.41 -0.38
N THR A 633 16.24 -15.65 -0.64
CA THR A 633 15.11 -16.09 -1.47
C THR A 633 15.07 -15.43 -2.85
N ILE A 634 15.99 -14.49 -3.11
CA ILE A 634 16.09 -13.74 -4.36
C ILE A 634 17.24 -14.26 -5.23
N ASP A 635 17.12 -14.13 -6.55
CA ASP A 635 18.19 -14.44 -7.52
C ASP A 635 19.42 -13.53 -7.33
N GLY A 636 19.19 -12.31 -6.81
CA GLY A 636 20.21 -11.27 -6.61
C GLY A 636 20.12 -10.18 -7.67
N ALA A 637 20.73 -9.03 -7.40
CA ALA A 637 20.74 -7.89 -8.32
C ALA A 637 22.12 -7.64 -8.91
N SER A 638 22.19 -7.39 -10.22
CA SER A 638 23.42 -6.91 -10.87
C SER A 638 23.69 -5.44 -10.54
N SER A 639 24.94 -4.99 -10.65
CA SER A 639 25.29 -3.56 -10.52
C SER A 639 24.83 -2.69 -11.70
N GLY A 640 24.34 -3.32 -12.77
CA GLY A 640 23.89 -2.65 -13.99
C GLY A 640 25.02 -2.11 -14.88
N GLU A 641 26.23 -2.65 -14.74
CA GLU A 641 27.43 -2.16 -15.43
C GLU A 641 28.00 -3.14 -16.47
N GLN A 642 27.42 -4.33 -16.63
CA GLN A 642 27.98 -5.43 -17.43
C GLN A 642 27.41 -5.46 -18.86
N PHE A 643 27.94 -4.63 -19.75
CA PHE A 643 27.42 -4.50 -21.13
C PHE A 643 27.97 -5.58 -22.08
N GLU A 644 29.17 -6.10 -21.83
CA GLU A 644 29.87 -7.05 -22.70
C GLU A 644 29.25 -8.46 -22.64
N LYS A 645 28.54 -8.77 -21.55
CA LYS A 645 27.84 -10.05 -21.33
C LYS A 645 26.45 -9.79 -20.74
N PRO A 646 25.47 -9.43 -21.57
CA PRO A 646 24.09 -9.24 -21.14
C PRO A 646 23.57 -10.46 -20.37
N LEU A 647 23.07 -10.22 -19.15
CA LEU A 647 22.43 -11.26 -18.34
C LEU A 647 21.09 -11.65 -18.98
N SER A 648 20.62 -12.86 -18.74
CA SER A 648 19.30 -13.32 -19.15
C SER A 648 18.59 -13.96 -17.97
N SER A 649 17.35 -13.54 -17.73
CA SER A 649 16.51 -14.04 -16.65
C SER A 649 16.17 -15.52 -16.78
N ARG A 650 16.26 -16.11 -17.99
CA ARG A 650 15.98 -17.53 -18.25
C ARG A 650 16.75 -18.49 -17.34
N PHE A 651 17.90 -18.07 -16.83
CA PHE A 651 18.74 -18.89 -15.95
C PHE A 651 18.34 -18.81 -14.47
N GLY A 652 17.61 -17.78 -14.07
CA GLY A 652 17.21 -17.53 -12.69
C GLY A 652 15.75 -17.83 -12.39
N ILE A 653 14.89 -18.01 -13.41
CA ILE A 653 13.45 -18.25 -13.22
C ILE A 653 13.20 -19.53 -12.41
N LYS A 654 12.48 -19.35 -11.31
CA LYS A 654 11.85 -20.34 -10.45
C LYS A 654 10.36 -20.39 -10.78
N PHE A 655 9.79 -21.58 -10.77
CA PHE A 655 8.45 -21.86 -11.29
C PHE A 655 7.43 -22.15 -10.18
N ASP A 656 7.90 -22.59 -9.02
CA ASP A 656 7.12 -23.06 -7.86
C ASP A 656 6.96 -21.99 -6.75
N GLY A 657 7.12 -20.72 -7.09
CA GLY A 657 6.94 -19.61 -6.15
C GLY A 657 5.47 -19.27 -5.92
N ILE A 658 5.10 -18.93 -4.68
CA ILE A 658 3.70 -18.67 -4.31
C ILE A 658 3.12 -17.49 -5.09
N HIS A 659 3.94 -16.48 -5.40
CA HIS A 659 3.51 -15.32 -6.17
C HIS A 659 3.18 -15.68 -7.63
N VAL A 660 3.97 -16.58 -8.23
CA VAL A 660 3.74 -17.09 -9.60
C VAL A 660 2.48 -17.95 -9.62
N GLU A 661 2.31 -18.81 -8.63
CA GLU A 661 1.14 -19.69 -8.48
C GLU A 661 -0.16 -18.90 -8.29
N ARG A 662 -0.17 -17.90 -7.40
CA ARG A 662 -1.37 -17.06 -7.19
C ARG A 662 -1.68 -16.18 -8.40
N ALA A 663 -0.66 -15.73 -9.14
CA ALA A 663 -0.86 -15.07 -10.43
C ALA A 663 -1.48 -16.01 -11.47
N HIS A 664 -0.99 -17.25 -11.57
CA HIS A 664 -1.56 -18.30 -12.43
C HIS A 664 -3.04 -18.52 -12.13
N ARG A 665 -3.39 -18.79 -10.88
CA ARG A 665 -4.77 -19.05 -10.44
C ARG A 665 -5.73 -17.86 -10.65
N SER A 666 -5.20 -16.66 -10.82
CA SER A 666 -5.98 -15.46 -11.17
C SER A 666 -6.21 -15.28 -12.68
N GLY A 667 -5.62 -16.14 -13.52
CA GLY A 667 -5.73 -16.15 -14.99
C GLY A 667 -4.55 -15.54 -15.74
N VAL A 668 -3.46 -15.19 -15.05
CA VAL A 668 -2.22 -14.72 -15.69
C VAL A 668 -1.38 -15.93 -16.07
N THR A 669 -1.40 -16.35 -17.34
CA THR A 669 -0.77 -17.59 -17.79
C THR A 669 0.69 -17.40 -18.24
N ARG A 670 1.10 -16.16 -18.51
CA ARG A 670 2.46 -15.83 -18.99
C ARG A 670 3.01 -14.59 -18.29
N LEU A 671 4.27 -14.67 -17.85
CA LEU A 671 4.99 -13.53 -17.29
C LEU A 671 6.25 -13.23 -18.10
N VAL A 672 6.51 -11.94 -18.30
CA VAL A 672 7.78 -11.43 -18.84
C VAL A 672 8.56 -10.82 -17.70
N THR A 673 9.69 -11.41 -17.34
CA THR A 673 10.52 -10.93 -16.23
C THR A 673 11.93 -10.60 -16.73
N PRO A 674 12.45 -9.38 -16.52
CA PRO A 674 13.86 -9.04 -16.75
C PRO A 674 14.75 -9.41 -15.56
N PRO A 675 16.09 -9.52 -15.76
CA PRO A 675 17.02 -9.62 -14.65
C PRO A 675 16.90 -8.42 -13.69
N ILE A 676 17.18 -8.66 -12.41
CA ILE A 676 17.15 -7.63 -11.37
C ILE A 676 18.46 -6.82 -11.42
N THR A 677 18.36 -5.50 -11.28
CA THR A 677 19.53 -4.62 -11.23
C THR A 677 19.34 -3.48 -10.23
N THR A 678 20.46 -2.89 -9.80
CA THR A 678 20.53 -1.65 -9.02
C THR A 678 21.15 -0.49 -9.81
N GLY A 679 21.27 -0.63 -11.14
CA GLY A 679 21.85 0.40 -12.00
C GLY A 679 21.21 0.46 -13.39
N LEU A 680 21.97 0.95 -14.37
CA LEU A 680 21.46 1.24 -15.70
C LEU A 680 20.95 0.01 -16.46
N PHE A 681 21.70 -1.09 -16.49
CA PHE A 681 21.43 -2.20 -17.41
C PHE A 681 20.98 -3.47 -16.72
N HIS A 682 19.77 -3.93 -17.03
CA HIS A 682 19.24 -5.18 -16.49
C HIS A 682 19.81 -6.39 -17.25
N GLY A 683 19.67 -6.37 -18.58
CA GLY A 683 19.90 -7.52 -19.45
C GLY A 683 18.65 -7.86 -20.27
N LEU A 684 18.50 -9.14 -20.58
CA LEU A 684 17.47 -9.73 -21.43
C LEU A 684 16.37 -10.37 -20.59
N SER A 685 15.13 -9.91 -20.79
CA SER A 685 13.94 -10.56 -20.24
C SER A 685 13.60 -11.86 -20.96
N THR A 686 12.83 -12.70 -20.26
CA THR A 686 12.35 -13.99 -20.71
C THR A 686 10.85 -14.08 -20.44
N VAL A 687 10.09 -14.68 -21.37
CA VAL A 687 8.69 -15.02 -21.12
C VAL A 687 8.56 -16.48 -20.76
N PHE A 688 7.84 -16.75 -19.67
CA PHE A 688 7.62 -18.11 -19.16
C PHE A 688 6.17 -18.29 -18.73
N ARG A 689 5.74 -19.56 -18.69
CA ARG A 689 4.41 -19.94 -18.25
C ARG A 689 4.35 -19.99 -16.73
N THR A 690 3.30 -19.41 -16.16
CA THR A 690 3.11 -19.40 -14.70
C THR A 690 2.60 -20.73 -14.16
N GLY A 691 1.94 -21.54 -14.99
CA GLY A 691 1.46 -22.88 -14.61
C GLY A 691 2.48 -24.00 -14.77
N ALA A 692 3.70 -23.69 -15.23
CA ALA A 692 4.78 -24.69 -15.27
C ALA A 692 5.36 -24.91 -13.87
N SER A 693 5.81 -26.12 -13.57
CA SER A 693 6.47 -26.48 -12.31
C SER A 693 7.99 -26.51 -12.45
N SER A 694 8.51 -26.64 -13.67
CA SER A 694 9.94 -26.68 -13.95
C SER A 694 10.27 -26.14 -15.33
N VAL A 695 11.52 -25.69 -15.52
CA VAL A 695 12.08 -25.35 -16.84
C VAL A 695 12.07 -26.56 -17.80
N LEU A 696 11.97 -27.77 -17.27
CA LEU A 696 11.90 -29.01 -18.06
C LEU A 696 10.50 -29.26 -18.64
N ASP A 697 9.48 -28.56 -18.16
CA ASP A 697 8.13 -28.74 -18.67
C ASP A 697 8.01 -28.22 -20.10
N PRO A 698 7.26 -28.92 -20.97
CA PRO A 698 7.09 -28.49 -22.36
C PRO A 698 6.58 -27.04 -22.46
N GLY A 699 7.37 -26.17 -23.11
CA GLY A 699 6.97 -24.77 -23.28
C GLY A 699 6.99 -23.93 -21.99
N ALA A 700 7.63 -24.39 -20.91
CA ALA A 700 7.83 -23.62 -19.68
C ALA A 700 8.44 -22.25 -19.98
N ILE A 701 9.48 -22.21 -20.81
CA ILE A 701 9.99 -20.99 -21.44
C ILE A 701 9.33 -20.84 -22.81
N VAL A 702 8.56 -19.78 -22.98
CA VAL A 702 7.87 -19.48 -24.25
C VAL A 702 8.84 -18.85 -25.24
N GLN A 703 9.73 -17.97 -24.77
CA GLN A 703 10.78 -17.34 -25.56
C GLN A 703 11.92 -16.86 -24.63
N ASP A 704 13.15 -17.25 -24.97
CA ASP A 704 14.35 -17.03 -24.15
C ASP A 704 14.76 -15.55 -24.05
N GLU A 705 14.72 -14.83 -25.18
CA GLU A 705 15.15 -13.44 -25.32
C GLU A 705 13.98 -12.58 -25.80
N VAL A 706 13.38 -11.82 -24.90
CA VAL A 706 12.20 -10.98 -25.19
C VAL A 706 12.59 -9.55 -25.48
N ALA A 707 13.20 -8.85 -24.52
CA ALA A 707 13.62 -7.46 -24.69
C ALA A 707 14.88 -7.14 -23.89
N LEU A 708 15.63 -6.12 -24.34
CA LEU A 708 16.70 -5.51 -23.54
C LEU A 708 16.12 -4.45 -22.61
N HIS A 709 16.45 -4.50 -21.32
CA HIS A 709 15.92 -3.56 -20.32
C HIS A 709 17.00 -2.62 -19.78
N PHE A 710 16.67 -1.32 -19.74
CA PHE A 710 17.50 -0.25 -19.19
C PHE A 710 16.70 0.64 -18.24
N THR A 711 17.28 1.03 -17.10
CA THR A 711 16.70 2.03 -16.19
C THR A 711 17.43 3.36 -16.33
N ILE A 712 16.70 4.41 -16.73
CA ILE A 712 17.23 5.77 -16.89
C ILE A 712 16.49 6.74 -15.96
N GLY A 713 17.22 7.33 -15.04
CA GLY A 713 16.69 8.16 -13.96
C GLY A 713 17.55 8.05 -12.71
N HIS A 714 16.99 8.45 -11.56
CA HIS A 714 17.67 8.36 -10.27
C HIS A 714 18.10 6.92 -9.94
N ASP A 715 17.19 5.95 -10.12
CA ASP A 715 17.41 4.53 -9.77
C ASP A 715 18.42 3.82 -10.68
N GLY A 716 18.68 4.37 -11.86
CA GLY A 716 19.68 3.82 -12.80
C GLY A 716 21.12 4.23 -12.48
N LYS A 717 21.34 5.12 -11.50
CA LYS A 717 22.68 5.69 -11.23
C LYS A 717 23.56 4.66 -10.53
N ASN A 718 24.75 4.45 -11.08
CA ASN A 718 25.78 3.61 -10.49
C ASN A 718 27.17 4.25 -10.70
N PRO A 719 28.25 3.72 -10.10
CA PRO A 719 29.60 4.26 -10.27
C PRO A 719 30.05 4.42 -11.73
N ARG A 720 29.65 3.53 -12.65
CA ARG A 720 29.97 3.63 -14.09
C ARG A 720 29.13 4.66 -14.83
N THR A 721 27.88 4.89 -14.41
CA THR A 721 26.91 5.83 -15.01
C THR A 721 26.25 6.70 -13.94
N PRO A 722 27.01 7.62 -13.30
CA PRO A 722 26.56 8.36 -12.12
C PRO A 722 25.54 9.48 -12.44
N SER A 723 25.28 9.73 -13.71
CA SER A 723 24.38 10.79 -14.19
C SER A 723 23.43 10.30 -15.27
N ILE A 724 22.27 10.95 -15.38
CA ILE A 724 21.31 10.70 -16.47
C ILE A 724 21.99 10.93 -17.84
N THR A 725 22.86 11.94 -17.96
CA THR A 725 23.67 12.17 -19.16
C THR A 725 24.52 10.96 -19.53
N SER A 726 25.26 10.39 -18.57
CA SER A 726 26.08 9.20 -18.83
C SER A 726 25.24 7.97 -19.16
N GLN A 727 24.04 7.84 -18.57
CA GLN A 727 23.12 6.74 -18.87
C GLN A 727 22.62 6.81 -20.31
N ILE A 728 22.09 7.98 -20.72
CA ILE A 728 21.58 8.21 -22.08
C ILE A 728 22.71 8.07 -23.11
N SER A 729 23.90 8.65 -22.84
CA SER A 729 25.06 8.52 -23.72
C SER A 729 25.48 7.07 -23.91
N THR A 730 25.47 6.28 -22.83
CA THR A 730 25.84 4.86 -22.90
C THR A 730 24.85 4.07 -23.76
N LEU A 731 23.53 4.27 -23.56
CA LEU A 731 22.52 3.62 -24.38
C LEU A 731 22.61 4.05 -25.85
N HIS A 732 22.82 5.34 -26.10
CA HIS A 732 23.04 5.89 -27.44
C HIS A 732 24.20 5.18 -28.15
N ASP A 733 25.38 5.15 -27.52
CA ASP A 733 26.59 4.53 -28.07
C ASP A 733 26.40 3.03 -28.36
N LEU A 734 25.69 2.31 -27.50
CA LEU A 734 25.38 0.88 -27.68
C LEU A 734 24.54 0.62 -28.93
N LEU A 735 23.61 1.53 -29.27
CA LEU A 735 22.70 1.39 -30.40
C LEU A 735 23.23 2.02 -31.70
N THR A 736 24.11 3.02 -31.65
CA THR A 736 24.60 3.72 -32.86
C THR A 736 25.98 3.25 -33.33
N THR A 737 26.73 2.53 -32.50
CA THR A 737 28.08 2.08 -32.89
C THR A 737 28.06 1.13 -34.10
N SER A 738 29.03 1.28 -35.01
CA SER A 738 29.19 0.37 -36.14
C SER A 738 29.79 -0.98 -35.74
N LYS A 739 30.41 -1.07 -34.56
CA LYS A 739 31.03 -2.29 -34.03
C LYS A 739 30.44 -2.60 -32.66
N HIS A 740 29.33 -3.32 -32.66
CA HIS A 740 28.66 -3.72 -31.42
C HIS A 740 29.52 -4.70 -30.63
N ILE A 741 29.63 -4.45 -29.32
CA ILE A 741 30.37 -5.28 -28.36
C ILE A 741 29.69 -6.64 -28.10
N HIS A 742 28.40 -6.75 -28.42
CA HIS A 742 27.61 -7.98 -28.33
C HIS A 742 26.54 -7.99 -29.44
N PRO A 743 26.23 -9.15 -30.08
CA PRO A 743 25.26 -9.21 -31.19
C PRO A 743 23.85 -8.72 -30.85
N VAL A 744 23.46 -8.79 -29.57
CA VAL A 744 22.14 -8.31 -29.13
C VAL A 744 21.93 -6.83 -29.39
N TYR A 745 22.97 -6.00 -29.28
CA TYR A 745 22.82 -4.56 -29.50
C TYR A 745 22.62 -4.23 -30.98
N GLN A 746 23.15 -5.06 -31.89
CA GLN A 746 22.87 -4.95 -33.32
C GLN A 746 21.40 -5.27 -33.62
N ARG A 747 20.87 -6.34 -33.02
CA ARG A 747 19.43 -6.69 -33.10
C ARG A 747 18.56 -5.61 -32.45
N ALA A 748 19.04 -4.94 -31.42
CA ALA A 748 18.31 -3.87 -30.76
C ALA A 748 18.27 -2.61 -31.64
N ALA A 749 19.42 -2.23 -32.19
CA ALA A 749 19.57 -1.10 -33.08
C ALA A 749 18.71 -1.21 -34.34
N ASN A 750 18.58 -2.42 -34.91
CA ASN A 750 17.76 -2.66 -36.10
C ASN A 750 16.28 -3.00 -35.79
N GLY A 751 15.88 -2.97 -34.52
CA GLY A 751 14.50 -3.24 -34.09
C GLY A 751 14.07 -4.70 -34.03
N SER A 752 14.98 -5.67 -34.26
CA SER A 752 14.66 -7.11 -34.15
C SER A 752 14.45 -7.59 -32.73
N ILE A 753 15.00 -6.88 -31.73
CA ILE A 753 14.68 -7.08 -30.31
C ILE A 753 14.28 -5.74 -29.70
N PRO A 754 13.14 -5.66 -28.99
CA PRO A 754 12.72 -4.45 -28.31
C PRO A 754 13.75 -3.95 -27.27
N VAL A 755 13.82 -2.63 -27.13
CA VAL A 755 14.54 -1.93 -26.06
C VAL A 755 13.53 -1.30 -25.12
N VAL A 756 13.38 -1.88 -23.92
CA VAL A 756 12.51 -1.35 -22.86
C VAL A 756 13.32 -0.41 -21.99
N VAL A 757 12.87 0.84 -21.91
CA VAL A 757 13.48 1.89 -21.09
C VAL A 757 12.55 2.23 -19.93
N HIS A 758 12.96 1.85 -18.73
CA HIS A 758 12.29 2.20 -17.48
C HIS A 758 12.58 3.65 -17.12
N THR A 759 11.57 4.49 -17.23
CA THR A 759 11.66 5.91 -16.84
C THR A 759 10.28 6.52 -16.67
N ASN A 760 10.18 7.47 -15.75
CA ASN A 760 8.97 8.25 -15.52
C ASN A 760 9.06 9.67 -16.08
N ASN A 761 10.26 10.18 -16.33
CA ASN A 761 10.51 11.59 -16.59
C ASN A 761 10.29 11.96 -18.07
N LYS A 762 9.54 13.03 -18.33
CA LYS A 762 9.18 13.45 -19.70
C LYS A 762 10.40 13.75 -20.59
N ASP A 763 11.47 14.30 -20.03
CA ASP A 763 12.63 14.74 -20.82
C ASP A 763 13.49 13.53 -21.24
N VAL A 764 13.59 12.52 -20.36
CA VAL A 764 14.19 11.22 -20.72
C VAL A 764 13.37 10.54 -21.82
N ILE A 765 12.04 10.55 -21.72
CA ILE A 765 11.15 10.00 -22.75
C ILE A 765 11.37 10.72 -24.10
N ALA A 766 11.46 12.04 -24.10
CA ALA A 766 11.75 12.81 -25.31
C ALA A 766 13.12 12.44 -25.93
N HIS A 767 14.14 12.19 -25.11
CA HIS A 767 15.42 11.67 -25.60
C HIS A 767 15.29 10.28 -26.22
N MET A 768 14.45 9.40 -25.66
CA MET A 768 14.19 8.07 -26.24
C MET A 768 13.48 8.16 -27.59
N ILE A 769 12.51 9.07 -27.73
CA ILE A 769 11.87 9.37 -29.02
C ILE A 769 12.92 9.84 -30.04
N SER A 770 13.82 10.75 -29.65
CA SER A 770 14.92 11.20 -30.51
C SER A 770 15.86 10.05 -30.89
N LEU A 771 16.18 9.15 -29.96
CA LEU A 771 17.05 8.01 -30.21
C LEU A 771 16.41 7.03 -31.20
N LYS A 772 15.12 6.70 -31.04
CA LYS A 772 14.36 5.88 -32.01
C LYS A 772 14.44 6.47 -33.41
N ARG A 773 14.25 7.78 -33.56
CA ARG A 773 14.32 8.46 -34.88
C ARG A 773 15.71 8.39 -35.52
N GLN A 774 16.78 8.27 -34.73
CA GLN A 774 18.16 8.17 -35.22
C GLN A 774 18.56 6.75 -35.61
N THR A 775 18.11 5.75 -34.85
CA THR A 775 18.57 4.35 -34.99
C THR A 775 17.59 3.45 -35.73
N GLY A 776 16.29 3.76 -35.68
CA GLY A 776 15.23 2.82 -36.07
C GLY A 776 14.93 1.76 -35.02
N ALA A 777 15.54 1.83 -33.83
CA ALA A 777 15.32 0.86 -32.76
C ALA A 777 13.85 0.84 -32.30
N HIS A 778 13.35 -0.35 -31.96
CA HIS A 778 12.03 -0.53 -31.38
C HIS A 778 12.06 -0.24 -29.88
N ILE A 779 11.85 1.03 -29.51
CA ILE A 779 11.89 1.50 -28.13
C ILE A 779 10.49 1.46 -27.49
N ILE A 780 10.41 0.93 -26.28
CA ILE A 780 9.23 0.87 -25.43
C ILE A 780 9.53 1.62 -24.13
N ILE A 781 8.62 2.47 -23.68
CA ILE A 781 8.75 3.11 -22.36
C ILE A 781 8.04 2.25 -21.31
N MET A 782 8.71 1.97 -20.19
CA MET A 782 8.11 1.32 -19.04
C MET A 782 8.05 2.28 -17.83
N GLY A 783 6.92 2.31 -17.14
CA GLY A 783 6.59 3.33 -16.14
C GLY A 783 5.82 4.48 -16.77
N GLY A 784 6.51 5.52 -17.22
CA GLY A 784 5.92 6.60 -18.03
C GLY A 784 4.96 7.52 -17.27
N GLN A 785 5.15 7.75 -15.96
CA GLN A 785 4.22 8.59 -15.19
C GLN A 785 4.08 10.04 -15.72
N GLU A 786 5.12 10.63 -16.32
CA GLU A 786 5.06 11.93 -17.02
C GLU A 786 4.89 11.81 -18.55
N ALA A 787 4.66 10.60 -19.09
CA ALA A 787 4.51 10.38 -20.54
C ALA A 787 3.35 11.17 -21.15
N HIS A 788 2.31 11.46 -20.35
CA HIS A 788 1.17 12.28 -20.75
C HIS A 788 1.59 13.70 -21.23
N LEU A 789 2.75 14.21 -20.81
CA LEU A 789 3.28 15.51 -21.23
C LEU A 789 3.91 15.49 -22.62
N VAL A 790 4.14 14.30 -23.20
CA VAL A 790 4.72 14.08 -24.53
C VAL A 790 3.92 13.06 -25.35
N ALA A 791 2.62 12.93 -25.06
CA ALA A 791 1.74 11.92 -25.62
C ALA A 791 1.63 12.00 -27.15
N ALA A 792 1.56 13.22 -27.70
CA ALA A 792 1.47 13.45 -29.13
C ALA A 792 2.76 13.00 -29.85
N GLU A 793 3.92 13.27 -29.27
CA GLU A 793 5.21 12.88 -29.81
C GLU A 793 5.44 11.37 -29.74
N LEU A 794 4.98 10.73 -28.66
CA LEU A 794 4.97 9.27 -28.51
C LEU A 794 4.14 8.61 -29.62
N ALA A 795 2.90 9.08 -29.82
CA ALA A 795 2.01 8.56 -30.85
C ALA A 795 2.58 8.78 -32.25
N ALA A 796 3.06 9.99 -32.55
CA ALA A 796 3.65 10.32 -33.85
C ALA A 796 4.93 9.53 -34.17
N SER A 797 5.60 8.98 -33.15
CA SER A 797 6.84 8.21 -33.30
C SER A 797 6.63 6.71 -33.08
N ASP A 798 5.38 6.27 -32.90
CA ASP A 798 5.00 4.89 -32.61
C ASP A 798 5.79 4.31 -31.42
N VAL A 799 5.94 5.08 -30.34
CA VAL A 799 6.62 4.63 -29.12
C VAL A 799 5.55 4.19 -28.12
N PRO A 800 5.36 2.88 -27.91
CA PRO A 800 4.39 2.37 -26.96
C PRO A 800 4.84 2.58 -25.50
N VAL A 801 3.86 2.55 -24.59
CA VAL A 801 4.08 2.72 -23.15
C VAL A 801 3.45 1.57 -22.35
N ILE A 802 4.26 0.91 -21.52
CA ILE A 802 3.82 -0.04 -20.50
C ILE A 802 3.78 0.71 -19.16
N THR A 803 2.58 1.02 -18.68
CA THR A 803 2.41 1.86 -17.49
C THR A 803 2.46 1.04 -16.22
N ALA A 804 3.26 1.48 -15.25
CA ALA A 804 3.41 0.84 -13.95
C ALA A 804 3.90 1.85 -12.88
N PRO A 805 3.08 2.20 -11.87
CA PRO A 805 1.67 1.86 -11.72
C PRO A 805 0.80 2.60 -12.76
N PHE A 806 -0.36 2.04 -13.09
CA PHE A 806 -1.36 2.71 -13.96
C PHE A 806 -2.34 3.60 -13.17
N TRP A 807 -2.47 3.36 -11.86
CA TRP A 807 -3.30 4.12 -10.96
C TRP A 807 -2.80 5.57 -10.94
N GLY A 808 -3.68 6.52 -10.63
CA GLY A 808 -3.31 7.92 -10.42
C GLY A 808 -2.04 8.01 -9.57
N CYS A 809 -1.09 8.83 -10.00
CA CYS A 809 0.22 8.88 -9.38
C CYS A 809 0.25 9.91 -8.26
N GLU A 810 0.75 9.47 -7.12
CA GLU A 810 1.27 10.36 -6.10
C GLU A 810 2.72 10.70 -6.47
N PRO A 811 3.11 11.98 -6.51
CA PRO A 811 4.46 12.41 -6.88
C PRO A 811 5.48 12.07 -5.77
N LEU A 812 5.61 10.78 -5.45
CA LEU A 812 6.49 10.23 -4.43
C LEU A 812 7.95 10.50 -4.77
N PHE A 813 8.32 10.39 -6.04
CA PHE A 813 9.69 10.59 -6.50
C PHE A 813 9.82 11.86 -7.33
N PHE A 814 11.00 12.47 -7.27
CA PHE A 814 11.26 13.72 -7.99
C PHE A 814 11.15 13.57 -9.51
N ASP A 815 11.49 12.38 -10.03
CA ASP A 815 11.45 12.04 -11.45
C ASP A 815 10.02 11.91 -12.01
N SER A 816 9.01 11.92 -11.14
CA SER A 816 7.59 11.87 -11.50
C SER A 816 6.75 12.99 -10.86
N ARG A 817 7.39 14.09 -10.47
CA ARG A 817 6.72 15.19 -9.75
C ARG A 817 5.57 15.88 -10.51
N HIS A 818 5.49 15.72 -11.84
CA HIS A 818 4.38 16.24 -12.65
C HIS A 818 3.38 15.17 -13.07
N CYS A 819 3.42 13.98 -12.46
CA CYS A 819 2.45 12.94 -12.75
C CYS A 819 1.02 13.39 -12.41
N LEU A 820 0.05 12.74 -13.07
CA LEU A 820 -1.37 13.04 -12.84
C LEU A 820 -1.90 12.19 -11.68
N PRO A 821 -2.49 12.80 -10.63
CA PRO A 821 -3.12 12.06 -9.53
C PRO A 821 -4.44 11.38 -9.94
N GLY A 822 -4.92 11.65 -11.16
CA GLY A 822 -6.16 11.07 -11.69
C GLY A 822 -7.44 11.72 -11.15
N PRO A 823 -8.60 11.18 -11.55
CA PRO A 823 -9.88 11.57 -11.00
C PRO A 823 -9.95 11.37 -9.48
N PRO A 824 -10.60 12.26 -8.73
CA PRO A 824 -11.37 13.41 -9.22
C PRO A 824 -10.58 14.72 -9.35
N LEU A 825 -9.28 14.75 -9.06
CA LEU A 825 -8.49 15.98 -9.13
C LEU A 825 -8.24 16.44 -10.57
N VAL A 826 -8.11 15.48 -11.50
CA VAL A 826 -7.98 15.72 -12.93
C VAL A 826 -8.90 14.79 -13.71
N GLU A 827 -9.24 15.16 -14.94
CA GLU A 827 -10.26 14.46 -15.74
C GLU A 827 -9.85 13.04 -16.19
N ARG A 828 -8.56 12.83 -16.44
CA ARG A 828 -8.03 11.57 -16.99
C ARG A 828 -6.88 11.07 -16.14
N LEU A 829 -6.73 9.75 -16.10
CA LEU A 829 -5.49 9.12 -15.67
C LEU A 829 -4.39 9.37 -16.72
N GLY A 830 -3.12 9.39 -16.30
CA GLY A 830 -1.98 9.52 -17.21
C GLY A 830 -2.06 8.57 -18.42
N PRO A 831 -2.30 7.26 -18.22
CA PRO A 831 -2.42 6.31 -19.33
C PRO A 831 -3.66 6.54 -20.21
N GLN A 832 -4.75 7.13 -19.69
CA GLN A 832 -5.91 7.48 -20.52
C GLN A 832 -5.59 8.65 -21.46
N VAL A 833 -4.79 9.62 -21.03
CA VAL A 833 -4.29 10.69 -21.92
C VAL A 833 -3.46 10.11 -23.07
N LEU A 834 -2.68 9.06 -22.80
CA LEU A 834 -1.91 8.35 -23.82
C LEU A 834 -2.81 7.63 -24.82
N LEU A 835 -3.82 6.90 -24.33
CA LEU A 835 -4.82 6.23 -25.17
C LEU A 835 -5.58 7.23 -26.06
N ASP A 836 -6.04 8.35 -25.49
CA ASP A 836 -6.74 9.42 -26.21
C ASP A 836 -5.84 10.05 -27.31
N ALA A 837 -4.52 10.08 -27.12
CA ALA A 837 -3.55 10.55 -28.09
C ALA A 837 -3.18 9.50 -29.18
N GLY A 838 -3.69 8.27 -29.08
CA GLY A 838 -3.38 7.17 -30.00
C GLY A 838 -2.07 6.44 -29.69
N VAL A 839 -1.51 6.60 -28.49
CA VAL A 839 -0.37 5.81 -28.03
C VAL A 839 -0.86 4.41 -27.68
N LYS A 840 -0.16 3.37 -28.14
CA LYS A 840 -0.42 1.99 -27.70
C LYS A 840 0.02 1.85 -26.24
N VAL A 841 -0.91 1.48 -25.37
CA VAL A 841 -0.70 1.38 -23.92
C VAL A 841 -0.91 -0.06 -23.45
N ALA A 842 -0.13 -0.49 -22.47
CA ALA A 842 -0.32 -1.72 -21.72
C ALA A 842 -0.09 -1.48 -20.22
N ILE A 843 -0.53 -2.40 -19.37
CA ILE A 843 -0.28 -2.37 -17.93
C ILE A 843 0.83 -3.35 -17.59
N GLY A 844 1.82 -2.91 -16.81
CA GLY A 844 2.81 -3.77 -16.20
C GLY A 844 2.65 -3.78 -14.67
N ASN A 845 3.03 -4.88 -14.05
CA ASN A 845 3.15 -4.95 -12.60
C ASN A 845 4.60 -4.67 -12.19
N TRP A 846 4.85 -3.50 -11.61
CA TRP A 846 6.19 -3.05 -11.24
C TRP A 846 6.28 -2.63 -9.77
N ASP A 847 5.51 -3.31 -8.92
CA ASP A 847 5.53 -3.09 -7.49
C ASP A 847 6.77 -3.72 -6.81
N ASP A 848 7.06 -3.25 -5.59
CA ASP A 848 8.10 -3.80 -4.73
C ASP A 848 7.57 -4.92 -3.81
N THR A 849 6.25 -5.09 -3.68
CA THR A 849 5.59 -6.03 -2.77
C THR A 849 5.40 -7.43 -3.37
N ASN A 850 5.63 -7.57 -4.68
CA ASN A 850 5.62 -8.80 -5.47
C ASN A 850 4.27 -9.52 -5.55
N ASN A 851 3.16 -8.86 -5.24
CA ASN A 851 1.91 -9.57 -4.96
C ASN A 851 0.67 -9.00 -5.69
N HIS A 852 0.79 -7.92 -6.47
CA HIS A 852 -0.35 -7.34 -7.17
C HIS A 852 -0.54 -7.86 -8.61
N VAL A 853 0.28 -8.80 -9.12
CA VAL A 853 0.08 -9.37 -10.47
C VAL A 853 -1.32 -9.99 -10.62
N ARG A 854 -1.82 -10.64 -9.57
CA ARG A 854 -3.18 -11.21 -9.55
C ARG A 854 -4.30 -10.17 -9.70
N SER A 855 -4.01 -8.91 -9.40
CA SER A 855 -4.96 -7.79 -9.48
C SER A 855 -5.04 -7.21 -10.89
N SER A 856 -4.14 -7.59 -11.81
CA SER A 856 -4.04 -7.08 -13.19
C SER A 856 -5.39 -6.98 -13.94
N PRO A 857 -6.35 -7.92 -13.80
CA PRO A 857 -7.67 -7.79 -14.41
C PRO A 857 -8.46 -6.58 -13.90
N TRP A 858 -8.52 -6.37 -12.59
CA TRP A 858 -9.26 -5.24 -11.98
C TRP A 858 -8.59 -3.92 -12.32
N GLU A 859 -7.27 -3.93 -12.34
CA GLU A 859 -6.42 -2.84 -12.76
C GLU A 859 -6.71 -2.40 -14.21
N ALA A 860 -6.81 -3.37 -15.12
CA ALA A 860 -7.19 -3.13 -16.50
C ALA A 860 -8.63 -2.66 -16.66
N GLY A 861 -9.57 -3.25 -15.91
CA GLY A 861 -10.97 -2.85 -15.86
C GLY A 861 -11.15 -1.40 -15.42
N TRP A 862 -10.41 -1.00 -14.40
CA TRP A 862 -10.38 0.39 -13.95
C TRP A 862 -9.88 1.31 -15.05
N LEU A 863 -8.71 1.01 -15.63
CA LEU A 863 -8.09 1.90 -16.61
C LEU A 863 -8.94 2.07 -17.87
N ALA A 864 -9.48 0.96 -18.40
CA ALA A 864 -10.35 0.95 -19.57
C ALA A 864 -11.70 1.64 -19.32
N GLY A 865 -12.13 1.66 -18.06
CA GLY A 865 -13.39 2.21 -17.64
C GLY A 865 -14.56 1.23 -17.81
N PRO A 866 -15.73 1.60 -17.28
CA PRO A 866 -16.88 0.70 -17.13
C PRO A 866 -17.36 0.19 -18.49
N GLY A 867 -17.51 -1.14 -18.61
CA GLY A 867 -18.07 -1.80 -19.79
C GLY A 867 -17.11 -1.92 -20.98
N ASN A 868 -15.92 -1.33 -20.96
CA ASN A 868 -14.94 -1.44 -22.05
C ASN A 868 -14.01 -2.66 -21.89
N ARG A 869 -14.60 -3.85 -21.92
CA ARG A 869 -13.91 -5.12 -21.66
C ARG A 869 -12.83 -5.44 -22.70
N SER A 870 -13.08 -5.11 -23.96
CA SER A 870 -12.13 -5.36 -25.04
C SER A 870 -10.82 -4.58 -24.82
N LEU A 871 -10.91 -3.30 -24.43
CA LEU A 871 -9.73 -2.51 -24.08
C LEU A 871 -9.07 -3.05 -22.81
N ALA A 872 -9.86 -3.37 -21.76
CA ALA A 872 -9.32 -3.94 -20.52
C ALA A 872 -8.49 -5.20 -20.80
N LEU A 873 -9.02 -6.12 -21.60
CA LEU A 873 -8.30 -7.32 -22.00
C LEU A 873 -7.02 -7.00 -22.79
N ASP A 874 -7.09 -6.10 -23.76
CA ASP A 874 -5.95 -5.76 -24.61
C ASP A 874 -4.79 -5.15 -23.79
N LEU A 875 -5.08 -4.37 -22.74
CA LEU A 875 -4.09 -3.78 -21.83
C LEU A 875 -3.22 -4.81 -21.10
N VAL A 876 -3.73 -6.03 -20.86
CA VAL A 876 -3.06 -7.14 -20.14
C VAL A 876 -2.88 -8.39 -21.00
N SER A 877 -2.96 -8.24 -22.32
CA SER A 877 -2.72 -9.35 -23.26
C SER A 877 -2.14 -8.83 -24.59
N ARG A 878 -2.98 -8.65 -25.61
CA ARG A 878 -2.62 -8.32 -27.00
C ARG A 878 -1.63 -7.17 -27.11
N ASN A 879 -1.82 -6.08 -26.38
CA ASN A 879 -0.93 -4.93 -26.48
C ASN A 879 0.49 -5.27 -26.01
N LEU A 880 0.65 -6.05 -24.92
CA LEU A 880 1.96 -6.49 -24.46
C LEU A 880 2.61 -7.48 -25.44
N GLU A 881 1.83 -8.44 -25.96
CA GLU A 881 2.32 -9.41 -26.93
C GLU A 881 2.85 -8.70 -28.19
N GLU A 882 2.09 -7.75 -28.73
CA GLU A 882 2.50 -6.96 -29.91
C GLU A 882 3.69 -6.05 -29.62
N MET A 883 3.70 -5.35 -28.48
CA MET A 883 4.81 -4.48 -28.09
C MET A 883 6.12 -5.26 -28.00
N LEU A 884 6.10 -6.45 -27.42
CA LEU A 884 7.29 -7.26 -27.15
C LEU A 884 7.61 -8.27 -28.26
N GLY A 885 6.78 -8.36 -29.30
CA GLY A 885 6.96 -9.31 -30.40
C GLY A 885 6.74 -10.77 -30.00
N LEU A 886 5.83 -11.02 -29.05
CA LEU A 886 5.51 -12.35 -28.54
C LEU A 886 4.42 -13.02 -29.40
N PRO A 887 4.42 -14.36 -29.50
CA PRO A 887 3.34 -15.08 -30.15
C PRO A 887 2.06 -15.01 -29.32
N SER A 888 0.92 -14.76 -29.98
CA SER A 888 -0.38 -14.72 -29.31
C SER A 888 -0.66 -15.98 -28.51
N THR A 889 -1.19 -15.81 -27.31
CA THR A 889 -1.56 -16.95 -26.49
C THR A 889 -2.71 -17.76 -27.09
N ARG A 890 -2.67 -19.07 -26.81
CA ARG A 890 -3.77 -20.02 -27.06
C ARG A 890 -4.29 -20.63 -25.76
N ASP A 891 -3.77 -20.16 -24.64
CA ASP A 891 -4.30 -20.47 -23.33
C ASP A 891 -5.66 -19.77 -23.21
N VAL A 892 -6.65 -20.45 -22.63
CA VAL A 892 -8.01 -19.96 -22.48
C VAL A 892 -8.36 -20.00 -21.00
N VAL A 893 -8.82 -18.86 -20.47
CA VAL A 893 -9.28 -18.74 -19.10
C VAL A 893 -10.77 -18.41 -19.12
N ILE A 894 -11.54 -19.16 -18.34
CA ILE A 894 -12.99 -19.04 -18.27
C ILE A 894 -13.34 -18.55 -16.88
N TYR A 895 -14.12 -17.48 -16.78
CA TYR A 895 -14.56 -16.88 -15.52
C TYR A 895 -16.07 -17.03 -15.34
N GLU A 896 -16.49 -17.17 -14.09
CA GLU A 896 -17.85 -16.90 -13.63
C GLU A 896 -17.90 -15.43 -13.17
N GLY A 897 -18.67 -14.59 -13.86
CA GLY A 897 -18.65 -13.14 -13.67
C GLY A 897 -17.64 -12.40 -14.55
N ASP A 898 -17.75 -11.07 -14.59
CA ASP A 898 -16.90 -10.20 -15.39
C ASP A 898 -15.48 -10.08 -14.78
N PRO A 899 -14.42 -10.61 -15.42
CA PRO A 899 -13.06 -10.65 -14.86
C PRO A 899 -12.49 -9.26 -14.54
N PHE A 900 -13.05 -8.21 -15.13
CA PHE A 900 -12.62 -6.83 -14.95
C PHE A 900 -13.37 -6.10 -13.81
N GLU A 901 -14.21 -6.83 -13.06
CA GLU A 901 -14.95 -6.34 -11.90
C GLU A 901 -14.70 -7.21 -10.66
N PHE A 902 -14.93 -6.63 -9.47
CA PHE A 902 -14.86 -7.40 -8.23
C PHE A 902 -16.00 -8.42 -8.15
N GLY A 903 -15.62 -9.66 -7.89
CA GLY A 903 -16.52 -10.77 -7.58
C GLY A 903 -16.47 -11.89 -8.61
N ALA A 904 -15.83 -11.66 -9.76
CA ALA A 904 -15.55 -12.71 -10.72
C ALA A 904 -14.54 -13.74 -10.20
N ARG A 905 -14.66 -14.98 -10.65
CA ARG A 905 -13.75 -16.09 -10.28
C ARG A 905 -13.38 -16.89 -11.51
N VAL A 906 -12.14 -17.39 -11.56
CA VAL A 906 -11.73 -18.36 -12.58
C VAL A 906 -12.53 -19.64 -12.35
N ALA A 907 -13.25 -20.08 -13.37
CA ALA A 907 -13.96 -21.35 -13.40
C ALA A 907 -13.12 -22.45 -14.05
N VAL A 908 -12.37 -22.14 -15.11
CA VAL A 908 -11.49 -23.10 -15.80
C VAL A 908 -10.23 -22.41 -16.30
N MET A 909 -9.09 -23.04 -16.07
CA MET A 909 -7.83 -22.73 -16.76
C MET A 909 -7.52 -23.81 -17.79
N PHE A 910 -7.50 -23.45 -19.07
CA PHE A 910 -7.21 -24.36 -20.17
C PHE A 910 -5.93 -23.95 -20.88
N GLU A 911 -4.92 -24.81 -20.80
CA GLU A 911 -3.54 -24.50 -21.15
C GLU A 911 -2.86 -25.76 -21.69
N GLU A 912 -1.98 -25.61 -22.67
CA GLU A 912 -1.30 -26.77 -23.31
C GLU A 912 -2.27 -27.80 -23.91
N GLY A 913 -3.49 -27.39 -24.24
CA GLY A 913 -4.52 -28.30 -24.74
C GLY A 913 -5.14 -29.21 -23.67
N ARG A 914 -5.07 -28.83 -22.40
CA ARG A 914 -5.74 -29.53 -21.31
C ARG A 914 -6.22 -28.56 -20.23
N VAL A 915 -7.22 -28.97 -19.47
CA VAL A 915 -7.63 -28.27 -18.25
C VAL A 915 -6.53 -28.43 -17.20
N GLN A 916 -6.00 -27.33 -16.67
CA GLN A 916 -5.03 -27.35 -15.58
C GLN A 916 -5.71 -27.28 -14.23
N SER A 917 -6.73 -26.43 -14.09
CA SER A 917 -7.49 -26.27 -12.86
C SER A 917 -8.95 -25.93 -13.14
N CYS A 918 -9.81 -26.28 -12.19
CA CYS A 918 -11.25 -26.04 -12.20
C CYS A 918 -11.62 -25.33 -10.90
N TYR A 919 -12.22 -24.16 -10.99
CA TYR A 919 -12.51 -23.29 -9.85
C TYR A 919 -11.34 -23.15 -8.86
N PRO A 920 -10.12 -22.81 -9.32
CA PRO A 920 -8.98 -22.66 -8.41
C PRO A 920 -9.27 -21.56 -7.39
N ASP A 921 -9.09 -21.85 -6.11
CA ASP A 921 -9.00 -20.80 -5.11
C ASP A 921 -7.58 -20.21 -5.13
N VAL A 922 -7.52 -18.89 -5.30
CA VAL A 922 -6.27 -18.14 -5.41
C VAL A 922 -5.43 -18.27 -4.14
N ASP A 923 -6.06 -18.50 -2.97
CA ASP A 923 -5.36 -18.59 -1.69
C ASP A 923 -5.52 -19.95 -0.96
N GLU A 924 -6.19 -20.97 -1.52
CA GLU A 924 -6.18 -22.32 -0.90
C GLU A 924 -4.82 -22.98 -1.12
N GLU A 925 -4.22 -23.51 -0.06
CA GLU A 925 -3.17 -24.51 -0.23
C GLU A 925 -3.85 -25.74 -0.84
N GLU A 926 -3.29 -26.32 -1.91
CA GLU A 926 -3.68 -27.68 -2.29
C GLU A 926 -3.39 -28.53 -1.05
N ASP A 927 -4.45 -29.03 -0.38
CA ASP A 927 -4.32 -30.05 0.65
C ASP A 927 -3.48 -31.19 0.04
N GLY A 928 -2.21 -31.27 0.44
CA GLY A 928 -1.24 -32.22 -0.08
C GLY A 928 -1.57 -33.67 0.21
#